data_AF-A0AA86U944-F1
#
_entry.id   AF-A0AA86U944-F1
#
_cell.length_a   1.000
_cell.length_b   1.000
_cell.length_c   1.000
_cell.angle_alpha   90.00
_cell.angle_beta   90.00
_cell.angle_gamma   90.00
#
_symmetry.space_group_name_H-M   'P 1'
#
loop_
_entity.id
_entity.type
_entity.pdbx_description
1 polymer ?
#
loop_
_entity_poly.entity_id
_entity_poly.type
_entity_poly.pdbx_seq_one_letter_code
_entity_poly.pdbx_strand_id
1 'polypeptide(L)'
;MIFIYSLSITQQQIQDMKQIIRNKQELMTENKLNVVSNPWAIPSRQDKATSLINSMVRTSGRTYLWNQWKNIEQGAQLLQTVNCLQQIAKAYAIVPYYNTTSKNDYPNIHYNNVTTLNIITSALDFIFTTYYKADLVTVLPPLSGTGVQGWWDWQIGITEALNNIIILIFDGITQYQISQFAASSRRFLPNSTMFGYLAGTNASPNPSTGGNLVDTSRICFLRGLITKNSLDHIMDFVTTSDGFYKDYSFIQHETTVASASYGLVVFSGLTDIIVMLNGSSMYHYSKTSISNIFDFILNAEMPLLYSGQMMNMVNGRGVSRNEQEYRNGAEFIRLLTVLSECAPSSKIQLQMHKLIKHQVNKAKPFADFTSQPQFAHDTILRILKNTSIPDFQSEFLHKRFSSMARVVHRRENFAFALSMHSYKVGDYESFSIENLHGWYGGDGAEYMYSYYQKQYVDYFPSVNPYLLQGTTELTSHRNDGDVDGVRNYQMSNATFVGGTDLNGIGVVGMEFYNYNYKLGGFRSWFMFDQSVMIIANYNSTETYRSTFLNRILGSLDQKVFVDSKMITNDLKSYTCNKLFVEGTGVNDSIGIIFLKPTQIFIQKELRTGDWNQIGTSSGAVQRNFVTGYVEKTNVLRAVICDRVRVQLN
;
A
#
# COMPACT_ATOMS: atom_id res chain seq x y z
N MET A 1 -32.41 36.26 -4.34
CA MET A 1 -32.28 36.36 -5.81
C MET A 1 -31.24 37.42 -6.11
N ILE A 2 -30.14 37.08 -6.78
CA ILE A 2 -29.32 37.90 -7.69
C ILE A 2 -28.28 36.95 -8.33
N PHE A 3 -28.12 37.12 -9.64
CA PHE A 3 -27.57 36.22 -10.66
C PHE A 3 -26.05 36.14 -10.70
N ILE A 4 -25.49 34.93 -10.88
CA ILE A 4 -24.22 34.65 -11.57
C ILE A 4 -24.39 33.31 -12.33
N TYR A 5 -24.16 33.34 -13.64
CA TYR A 5 -24.17 32.27 -14.66
C TYR A 5 -24.74 30.89 -14.25
N SER A 6 -25.96 30.63 -14.73
CA SER A 6 -26.74 29.40 -14.56
C SER A 6 -26.25 28.25 -15.45
N LEU A 7 -25.55 27.28 -14.86
CA LEU A 7 -25.98 25.90 -15.01
C LEU A 7 -27.07 25.70 -13.95
N SER A 8 -28.32 25.52 -14.36
CA SER A 8 -29.42 25.30 -13.41
C SER A 8 -29.21 23.96 -12.71
N ILE A 9 -28.64 23.99 -11.51
CA ILE A 9 -28.49 22.82 -10.67
C ILE A 9 -29.90 22.33 -10.31
N THR A 10 -30.22 21.11 -10.72
CA THR A 10 -31.50 20.47 -10.43
C THR A 10 -31.66 20.20 -8.93
N GLN A 11 -32.90 20.07 -8.45
CA GLN A 11 -33.18 19.68 -7.08
C GLN A 11 -32.52 18.33 -6.73
N GLN A 12 -32.47 17.40 -7.70
CA GLN A 12 -31.78 16.11 -7.54
C GLN A 12 -30.27 16.31 -7.31
N GLN A 13 -29.60 17.16 -8.08
CA GLN A 13 -28.19 17.47 -7.87
C GLN A 13 -27.93 18.10 -6.50
N ILE A 14 -28.84 18.93 -5.98
CA ILE A 14 -28.74 19.47 -4.61
C ILE A 14 -28.86 18.36 -3.56
N GLN A 15 -29.77 17.41 -3.74
CA GLN A 15 -29.91 16.27 -2.84
C GLN A 15 -28.70 15.35 -2.89
N ASP A 16 -28.19 15.06 -4.08
CA ASP A 16 -26.98 14.27 -4.27
C ASP A 16 -25.78 14.94 -3.59
N MET A 17 -25.55 16.24 -3.81
CA MET A 17 -24.46 16.98 -3.15
C MET A 17 -24.57 16.92 -1.63
N LYS A 18 -25.76 17.14 -1.06
CA LYS A 18 -25.99 17.01 0.39
C LYS A 18 -25.73 15.60 0.88
N GLN A 19 -26.14 14.58 0.13
CA GLN A 19 -25.89 13.18 0.49
C GLN A 19 -24.39 12.89 0.49
N ILE A 20 -23.66 13.32 -0.53
CA ILE A 20 -22.24 13.07 -0.66
C ILE A 20 -21.43 13.79 0.44
N ILE A 21 -21.78 15.05 0.73
CA ILE A 21 -21.16 15.81 1.83
C ILE A 21 -21.39 15.09 3.16
N ARG A 22 -22.62 14.63 3.42
CA ARG A 22 -22.94 13.84 4.62
C ARG A 22 -22.14 12.53 4.67
N ASN A 23 -22.09 11.77 3.59
CA ASN A 23 -21.30 10.53 3.51
C ASN A 23 -19.81 10.81 3.83
N LYS A 24 -19.24 11.90 3.29
CA LYS A 24 -17.84 12.27 3.58
C LYS A 24 -17.64 12.72 5.03
N GLN A 25 -18.57 13.50 5.60
CA GLN A 25 -18.56 13.85 7.02
C GLN A 25 -18.60 12.60 7.89
N GLU A 26 -19.49 11.66 7.59
CA GLU A 26 -19.63 10.39 8.33
C GLU A 26 -18.38 9.53 8.23
N LEU A 27 -17.75 9.46 7.05
CA LEU A 27 -16.46 8.78 6.86
C LEU A 27 -15.33 9.43 7.68
N MET A 28 -15.26 10.76 7.72
CA MET A 28 -14.22 11.49 8.47
C MET A 28 -14.43 11.48 9.99
N THR A 29 -15.67 11.34 10.43
CA THR A 29 -16.06 11.33 11.84
C THR A 29 -16.24 9.93 12.41
N GLU A 30 -16.39 8.91 11.56
CA GLU A 30 -16.74 7.52 11.89
C GLU A 30 -18.15 7.37 12.48
N ASN A 31 -19.10 8.23 12.10
CA ASN A 31 -20.40 8.31 12.77
C ASN A 31 -21.48 7.36 12.22
N LYS A 32 -21.44 6.88 10.96
CA LYS A 32 -22.70 6.39 10.34
C LYS A 32 -22.70 5.40 9.16
N LEU A 33 -21.71 4.54 8.98
CA LEU A 33 -21.88 3.40 8.04
C LEU A 33 -22.68 2.24 8.67
N ASN A 34 -23.85 2.52 9.25
CA ASN A 34 -24.83 1.54 9.78
C ASN A 34 -24.40 0.61 10.94
N VAL A 35 -23.32 0.93 11.66
CA VAL A 35 -23.03 0.27 12.94
C VAL A 35 -22.61 1.33 13.96
N VAL A 36 -23.31 1.32 15.10
CA VAL A 36 -23.11 2.08 16.35
C VAL A 36 -22.06 3.21 16.27
N SER A 37 -22.52 4.46 16.36
CA SER A 37 -21.66 5.64 16.56
C SER A 37 -20.60 5.36 17.62
N ASN A 38 -19.32 5.46 17.27
CA ASN A 38 -18.18 5.21 18.16
C ASN A 38 -18.13 6.25 19.29
N PRO A 39 -18.63 5.96 20.51
CA PRO A 39 -18.72 6.97 21.55
C PRO A 39 -17.36 7.25 22.18
N TRP A 40 -16.45 6.27 22.14
CA TRP A 40 -15.21 6.29 22.92
C TRP A 40 -14.13 7.22 22.34
N ALA A 41 -14.18 7.49 21.05
CA ALA A 41 -13.27 8.45 20.42
C ALA A 41 -13.66 9.91 20.72
N ILE A 42 -14.93 10.17 21.09
CA ILE A 42 -15.48 11.53 21.27
C ILE A 42 -14.69 12.31 22.34
N PRO A 43 -14.44 11.79 23.57
CA PRO A 43 -13.68 12.52 24.58
C PRO A 43 -12.28 12.90 24.10
N SER A 44 -11.53 11.94 23.55
CA SER A 44 -10.16 12.18 23.10
C SER A 44 -10.07 13.25 21.99
N ARG A 45 -11.02 13.24 21.05
CA ARG A 45 -11.08 14.21 19.95
C ARG A 45 -11.50 15.59 20.45
N GLN A 46 -12.46 15.65 21.37
CA GLN A 46 -12.87 16.89 22.02
C GLN A 46 -11.72 17.52 22.82
N ASP A 47 -11.04 16.73 23.66
CA ASP A 47 -9.93 17.21 24.49
C ASP A 47 -8.78 17.72 23.63
N LYS A 48 -8.48 17.01 22.53
CA LYS A 48 -7.48 17.45 21.55
C LYS A 48 -7.88 18.78 20.91
N ALA A 49 -9.14 18.93 20.50
CA ALA A 49 -9.64 20.18 19.93
C ALA A 49 -9.58 21.34 20.94
N THR A 50 -9.98 21.10 22.19
CA THR A 50 -9.88 22.09 23.27
C THR A 50 -8.43 22.52 23.50
N SER A 51 -7.48 21.58 23.57
CA SER A 51 -6.06 21.88 23.70
C SER A 51 -5.51 22.72 22.54
N LEU A 52 -5.90 22.38 21.31
CA LEU A 52 -5.50 23.13 20.11
C LEU A 52 -6.10 24.54 20.08
N ILE A 53 -7.38 24.69 20.46
CA ILE A 53 -8.05 26.00 20.57
C ILE A 53 -7.37 26.88 21.62
N ASN A 54 -7.05 26.32 22.79
CA ASN A 54 -6.46 27.06 23.90
C ASN A 54 -5.05 27.56 23.57
N SER A 55 -4.29 26.80 22.78
CA SER A 55 -2.92 27.14 22.36
C SER A 55 -2.85 27.96 21.06
N MET A 56 -3.98 28.19 20.38
CA MET A 56 -4.03 28.93 19.12
C MET A 56 -3.81 30.44 19.34
N VAL A 57 -2.89 31.02 18.58
CA VAL A 57 -2.67 32.47 18.50
C VAL A 57 -3.83 33.13 17.76
N ARG A 58 -4.57 33.97 18.50
CA ARG A 58 -5.80 34.64 18.03
C ARG A 58 -5.71 36.17 18.09
N THR A 59 -4.55 36.72 18.41
CA THR A 59 -4.30 38.17 18.44
C THR A 59 -4.34 38.78 17.03
N SER A 60 -4.76 40.05 16.94
CA SER A 60 -4.66 40.81 15.70
C SER A 60 -3.20 40.91 15.24
N GLY A 61 -2.95 40.87 13.92
CA GLY A 61 -1.60 40.91 13.34
C GLY A 61 -0.79 39.61 13.47
N ARG A 62 -1.43 38.48 13.82
CA ARG A 62 -0.77 37.16 13.87
C ARG A 62 -0.08 36.82 12.54
N THR A 63 1.10 36.21 12.62
CA THR A 63 1.85 35.66 11.49
C THR A 63 1.89 34.13 11.49
N TYR A 64 1.30 33.49 12.49
CA TYR A 64 1.16 32.04 12.62
C TYR A 64 -0.02 31.70 13.55
N LEU A 65 -0.48 30.45 13.56
CA LEU A 65 -1.57 30.00 14.44
C LEU A 65 -1.08 29.22 15.67
N TRP A 66 0.05 28.52 15.60
CA TRP A 66 0.63 27.80 16.74
C TRP A 66 2.14 27.97 16.82
N ASN A 67 2.67 28.08 18.03
CA ASN A 67 4.09 28.35 18.27
C ASN A 67 5.04 27.26 17.73
N GLN A 68 4.58 26.02 17.57
CA GLN A 68 5.40 24.94 17.01
C GLN A 68 5.68 25.10 15.50
N TRP A 69 4.83 25.82 14.77
CA TRP A 69 4.89 25.97 13.31
C TRP A 69 4.84 27.45 12.93
N LYS A 70 5.93 28.18 13.19
CA LYS A 70 5.99 29.63 12.94
C LYS A 70 6.34 29.96 11.49
N ASN A 71 7.05 29.08 10.79
CA ASN A 71 7.53 29.34 9.43
C ASN A 71 6.53 28.78 8.41
N ILE A 72 5.28 29.25 8.45
CA ILE A 72 4.20 28.74 7.60
C ILE A 72 4.31 29.13 6.12
N GLU A 73 5.38 29.83 5.73
CA GLU A 73 5.83 29.93 4.34
C GLU A 73 6.43 28.61 3.82
N GLN A 74 6.81 27.70 4.72
CA GLN A 74 7.21 26.34 4.37
C GLN A 74 5.96 25.45 4.30
N GLY A 75 5.77 24.77 3.16
CA GLY A 75 4.61 23.90 2.91
C GLY A 75 4.34 22.92 4.04
N ALA A 76 5.37 22.21 4.51
CA ALA A 76 5.26 21.25 5.60
C ALA A 76 4.72 21.86 6.91
N GLN A 77 5.15 23.08 7.27
CA GLN A 77 4.67 23.74 8.48
C GLN A 77 3.24 24.27 8.35
N LEU A 78 2.89 24.78 7.16
CA LEU A 78 1.50 25.17 6.88
C LEU A 78 0.59 23.94 6.88
N LEU A 79 1.03 22.81 6.31
CA LEU A 79 0.29 21.55 6.35
C LEU A 79 0.02 21.12 7.81
N GLN A 80 1.02 21.17 8.70
CA GLN A 80 0.80 20.87 10.13
C GLN A 80 -0.21 21.84 10.78
N THR A 81 -0.15 23.11 10.42
CA THR A 81 -1.11 24.13 10.86
C THR A 81 -2.54 23.80 10.41
N VAL A 82 -2.73 23.47 9.14
CA VAL A 82 -4.03 23.09 8.57
C VAL A 82 -4.52 21.76 9.16
N ASN A 83 -3.65 20.79 9.41
CA ASN A 83 -3.99 19.53 10.07
C ASN A 83 -4.51 19.75 11.49
N CYS A 84 -3.93 20.69 12.25
CA CYS A 84 -4.46 21.06 13.56
C CYS A 84 -5.85 21.66 13.46
N LEU A 85 -6.08 22.54 12.47
CA LEU A 85 -7.38 23.10 12.20
C LEU A 85 -8.42 22.03 11.81
N GLN A 86 -8.01 21.02 11.04
CA GLN A 86 -8.85 19.87 10.69
C GLN A 86 -9.25 19.05 11.91
N GLN A 87 -8.39 18.90 12.93
CA GLN A 87 -8.79 18.22 14.18
C GLN A 87 -9.90 18.98 14.91
N ILE A 88 -9.84 20.32 14.92
CA ILE A 88 -10.90 21.15 15.50
C ILE A 88 -12.20 21.01 14.68
N ALA A 89 -12.12 21.04 13.35
CA ALA A 89 -13.27 20.83 12.47
C ALA A 89 -13.90 19.43 12.62
N LYS A 90 -13.09 18.39 12.84
CA LYS A 90 -13.59 17.04 13.16
C LYS A 90 -14.40 17.05 14.45
N ALA A 91 -13.87 17.65 15.52
CA ALA A 91 -14.62 17.79 16.78
C ALA A 91 -15.91 18.61 16.60
N TYR A 92 -15.92 19.63 15.73
CA TYR A 92 -17.15 20.37 15.41
C TYR A 92 -18.24 19.50 14.75
N ALA A 93 -17.85 18.55 13.89
CA ALA A 93 -18.80 17.72 13.14
C ALA A 93 -19.21 16.41 13.85
N ILE A 94 -18.50 16.00 14.91
CA ILE A 94 -18.78 14.75 15.62
C ILE A 94 -20.05 14.89 16.46
N VAL A 95 -21.07 14.10 16.14
CA VAL A 95 -22.33 14.06 16.88
C VAL A 95 -22.08 13.50 18.29
N PRO A 96 -22.58 14.15 19.37
CA PRO A 96 -22.51 13.60 20.72
C PRO A 96 -23.32 12.29 20.81
N TYR A 97 -22.87 11.38 21.65
CA TYR A 97 -23.57 10.12 21.88
C TYR A 97 -24.23 10.11 23.25
N TYR A 98 -25.53 9.79 23.27
CA TYR A 98 -26.30 9.64 24.50
C TYR A 98 -26.98 8.27 24.49
N ASN A 99 -26.73 7.44 25.50
CA ASN A 99 -27.27 6.09 25.54
C ASN A 99 -28.53 6.06 26.41
N THR A 100 -29.68 5.71 25.82
CA THR A 100 -30.95 5.63 26.54
C THR A 100 -31.06 4.40 27.47
N THR A 101 -30.10 3.48 27.42
CA THR A 101 -30.12 2.18 28.13
C THR A 101 -28.88 1.88 28.97
N SER A 102 -27.77 2.61 28.82
CA SER A 102 -26.59 2.54 29.69
C SER A 102 -26.14 3.94 30.13
N LYS A 103 -25.48 4.07 31.28
CA LYS A 103 -25.04 5.39 31.83
C LYS A 103 -23.84 6.02 31.09
N ASN A 104 -23.47 5.54 29.91
CA ASN A 104 -22.28 6.02 29.21
C ASN A 104 -22.66 7.05 28.14
N ASP A 105 -22.84 8.29 28.59
CA ASP A 105 -22.99 9.45 27.72
C ASP A 105 -21.61 10.02 27.35
N TYR A 106 -21.45 10.39 26.09
CA TYR A 106 -20.24 11.00 25.54
C TYR A 106 -20.62 12.33 24.89
N PRO A 107 -20.76 13.40 25.70
CA PRO A 107 -21.06 14.73 25.18
C PRO A 107 -19.91 15.24 24.32
N ASN A 108 -20.23 16.18 23.44
CA ASN A 108 -19.24 16.91 22.64
C ASN A 108 -19.55 18.41 22.68
N ILE A 109 -18.77 19.18 23.43
CA ILE A 109 -18.94 20.63 23.60
C ILE A 109 -18.71 21.43 22.32
N HIS A 110 -17.99 20.85 21.35
CA HIS A 110 -17.67 21.49 20.08
C HIS A 110 -18.73 21.24 19.00
N TYR A 111 -19.58 20.23 19.18
CA TYR A 111 -20.57 19.84 18.17
C TYR A 111 -21.50 20.99 17.82
N ASN A 112 -21.47 21.42 16.55
CA ASN A 112 -22.24 22.56 16.03
C ASN A 112 -22.11 23.85 16.87
N ASN A 113 -21.02 24.00 17.63
CA ASN A 113 -20.82 25.13 18.53
C ASN A 113 -20.38 26.39 17.75
N VAL A 114 -21.14 27.49 17.89
CA VAL A 114 -20.89 28.75 17.17
C VAL A 114 -19.51 29.34 17.47
N THR A 115 -19.04 29.28 18.72
CA THR A 115 -17.71 29.78 19.08
C THR A 115 -16.61 28.97 18.40
N THR A 116 -16.76 27.64 18.36
CA THR A 116 -15.84 26.73 17.67
C THR A 116 -15.82 27.03 16.17
N LEU A 117 -17.00 27.21 15.55
CA LEU A 117 -17.12 27.59 14.14
C LEU A 117 -16.45 28.94 13.84
N ASN A 118 -16.64 29.95 14.69
CA ASN A 118 -16.01 31.26 14.55
C ASN A 118 -14.47 31.20 14.64
N ILE A 119 -13.94 30.31 15.48
CA ILE A 119 -12.50 30.06 15.56
C ILE A 119 -12.00 29.41 14.27
N ILE A 120 -12.70 28.39 13.78
CA ILE A 120 -12.31 27.69 12.54
C ILE A 120 -12.30 28.66 11.35
N THR A 121 -13.38 29.42 11.20
CA THR A 121 -13.56 30.38 10.11
C THR A 121 -12.55 31.54 10.17
N SER A 122 -12.28 32.09 11.35
CA SER A 122 -11.23 33.10 11.51
C SER A 122 -9.83 32.59 11.12
N ALA A 123 -9.53 31.34 11.43
CA ALA A 123 -8.26 30.70 11.04
C ALA A 123 -8.20 30.44 9.52
N LEU A 124 -9.30 29.99 8.90
CA LEU A 124 -9.41 29.84 7.45
C LEU A 124 -9.21 31.16 6.72
N ASP A 125 -9.84 32.24 7.18
CA ASP A 125 -9.68 33.57 6.60
C ASP A 125 -8.20 33.98 6.64
N PHE A 126 -7.53 33.82 7.78
CA PHE A 126 -6.09 34.07 7.89
C PHE A 126 -5.25 33.27 6.90
N ILE A 127 -5.55 31.97 6.73
CA ILE A 127 -4.83 31.08 5.80
C ILE A 127 -5.02 31.56 4.35
N PHE A 128 -6.27 31.82 3.94
CA PHE A 128 -6.60 32.21 2.56
C PHE A 128 -6.18 33.63 2.19
N THR A 129 -6.07 34.54 3.16
CA THR A 129 -5.64 35.93 2.91
C THR A 129 -4.15 36.14 3.06
N THR A 130 -3.41 35.19 3.62
CA THR A 130 -1.99 35.39 3.97
C THR A 130 -1.03 34.42 3.26
N TYR A 131 -1.32 33.10 3.27
CA TYR A 131 -0.37 32.08 2.81
C TYR A 131 -0.88 31.23 1.64
N TYR A 132 -2.13 30.78 1.70
CA TYR A 132 -2.76 29.95 0.66
C TYR A 132 -3.71 30.80 -0.19
N LYS A 133 -3.15 31.78 -0.90
CA LYS A 133 -3.90 32.88 -1.55
C LYS A 133 -4.14 32.64 -3.04
N ALA A 134 -5.31 33.07 -3.52
CA ALA A 134 -5.68 32.95 -4.94
C ALA A 134 -4.85 33.86 -5.87
N ASP A 135 -4.35 34.98 -5.35
CA ASP A 135 -3.59 36.00 -6.08
C ASP A 135 -2.07 35.88 -5.91
N LEU A 136 -1.59 34.78 -5.33
CA LEU A 136 -0.16 34.56 -5.12
C LEU A 136 0.58 34.60 -6.47
N VAL A 137 1.50 35.55 -6.66
CA VAL A 137 2.15 35.81 -7.97
C VAL A 137 3.44 35.00 -8.18
N THR A 138 4.09 34.58 -7.10
CA THR A 138 5.38 33.85 -7.14
C THR A 138 5.18 32.33 -7.10
N VAL A 139 6.03 31.60 -7.83
CA VAL A 139 6.20 30.17 -7.62
C VAL A 139 6.93 30.03 -6.28
N LEU A 140 6.25 29.48 -5.26
CA LEU A 140 6.89 29.18 -3.98
C LEU A 140 7.97 28.12 -4.20
N PRO A 141 9.21 28.30 -3.73
CA PRO A 141 10.11 27.17 -3.52
C PRO A 141 9.43 26.25 -2.47
N PRO A 142 9.18 24.96 -2.74
CA PRO A 142 9.80 24.06 -3.71
C PRO A 142 8.81 23.53 -4.78
N LEU A 143 7.86 24.36 -5.22
CA LEU A 143 6.98 24.01 -6.36
C LEU A 143 7.78 23.80 -7.66
N SER A 144 8.97 24.42 -7.78
CA SER A 144 9.92 24.23 -8.88
C SER A 144 11.18 23.47 -8.41
N GLY A 145 11.34 22.23 -8.86
CA GLY A 145 12.54 21.42 -8.64
C GLY A 145 12.25 19.99 -8.18
N THR A 146 13.20 19.07 -8.42
CA THR A 146 13.14 17.63 -8.11
C THR A 146 13.10 17.27 -6.61
N GLY A 147 12.84 18.26 -5.73
CA GLY A 147 12.69 18.08 -4.28
C GLY A 147 11.28 17.59 -3.92
N VAL A 148 11.15 16.28 -3.76
CA VAL A 148 9.89 15.50 -3.69
C VAL A 148 8.89 15.95 -2.59
N GLN A 149 9.26 16.79 -1.62
CA GLN A 149 8.35 17.22 -0.54
C GLN A 149 7.64 18.55 -0.79
N GLY A 150 8.15 19.42 -1.67
CA GLY A 150 7.65 20.78 -1.78
C GLY A 150 6.28 20.95 -2.42
N TRP A 151 6.14 20.47 -3.66
CA TRP A 151 4.90 20.63 -4.43
C TRP A 151 3.72 19.88 -3.80
N TRP A 152 4.00 18.71 -3.22
CA TRP A 152 3.01 17.82 -2.64
C TRP A 152 2.28 18.49 -1.47
N ASP A 153 3.01 19.16 -0.57
CA ASP A 153 2.42 19.90 0.55
C ASP A 153 1.37 20.91 0.06
N TRP A 154 1.71 21.70 -0.96
CA TRP A 154 0.85 22.79 -1.46
C TRP A 154 -0.31 22.32 -2.31
N GLN A 155 -0.09 21.35 -3.19
CA GLN A 155 -1.08 20.94 -4.19
C GLN A 155 -1.95 19.78 -3.72
N ILE A 156 -1.42 18.90 -2.87
CA ILE A 156 -2.13 17.75 -2.33
C ILE A 156 -2.44 17.95 -0.85
N GLY A 157 -1.45 17.94 0.04
CA GLY A 157 -1.66 17.87 1.49
C GLY A 157 -2.54 19.00 2.04
N ILE A 158 -2.16 20.25 1.80
CA ILE A 158 -2.89 21.43 2.26
C ILE A 158 -4.27 21.50 1.58
N THR A 159 -4.35 21.29 0.26
CA THR A 159 -5.60 21.36 -0.49
C THR A 159 -6.62 20.33 -0.01
N GLU A 160 -6.16 19.10 0.27
CA GLU A 160 -7.00 18.03 0.79
C GLU A 160 -7.49 18.33 2.21
N ALA A 161 -6.61 18.77 3.10
CA ALA A 161 -6.96 19.11 4.47
C ALA A 161 -7.97 20.27 4.51
N LEU A 162 -7.81 21.28 3.64
CA LEU A 162 -8.77 22.37 3.47
C LEU A 162 -10.12 21.87 2.92
N ASN A 163 -10.14 21.04 1.88
CA ASN A 163 -11.35 20.38 1.39
C ASN A 163 -12.11 19.70 2.56
N ASN A 164 -11.39 18.91 3.35
CA ASN A 164 -11.97 18.19 4.49
C ASN A 164 -12.53 19.15 5.54
N ILE A 165 -11.83 20.24 5.89
CA ILE A 165 -12.33 21.25 6.83
C ILE A 165 -13.62 21.86 6.32
N ILE A 166 -13.67 22.31 5.06
CA ILE A 166 -14.84 22.95 4.46
C ILE A 166 -16.04 22.00 4.45
N ILE A 167 -15.82 20.71 4.15
CA ILE A 167 -16.88 19.68 4.18
C ILE A 167 -17.37 19.44 5.61
N LEU A 168 -16.48 19.36 6.60
CA LEU A 168 -16.86 19.15 8.00
C LEU A 168 -17.74 20.29 8.54
N ILE A 169 -17.49 21.53 8.13
CA ILE A 169 -18.22 22.71 8.59
C ILE A 169 -19.25 23.22 7.57
N PHE A 170 -19.59 22.42 6.55
CA PHE A 170 -20.30 22.89 5.36
C PHE A 170 -21.64 23.59 5.64
N ASP A 171 -22.37 23.15 6.67
CA ASP A 171 -23.66 23.77 7.04
C ASP A 171 -23.50 25.14 7.72
N GLY A 172 -22.31 25.45 8.25
CA GLY A 172 -22.00 26.69 8.97
C GLY A 172 -21.12 27.67 8.20
N ILE A 173 -20.67 27.33 6.99
CA ILE A 173 -19.73 28.15 6.22
C ILE A 173 -20.43 29.22 5.37
N THR A 174 -19.79 30.37 5.23
CA THR A 174 -20.31 31.47 4.40
C THR A 174 -19.94 31.33 2.93
N GLN A 175 -20.72 31.98 2.05
CA GLN A 175 -20.38 32.06 0.61
C GLN A 175 -19.02 32.74 0.37
N TYR A 176 -18.63 33.69 1.22
CA TYR A 176 -17.31 34.32 1.17
C TYR A 176 -16.20 33.29 1.32
N GLN A 177 -16.24 32.47 2.37
CA GLN A 177 -15.24 31.43 2.62
C GLN A 177 -15.22 30.34 1.56
N ILE A 178 -16.39 29.92 1.07
CA ILE A 178 -16.47 28.99 -0.08
C ILE A 178 -15.75 29.59 -1.30
N SER A 179 -15.95 30.88 -1.56
CA SER A 179 -15.34 31.56 -2.71
C SER A 179 -13.82 31.70 -2.56
N GLN A 180 -13.33 32.05 -1.37
CA GLN A 180 -11.89 32.11 -1.07
C GLN A 180 -11.24 30.73 -1.22
N PHE A 181 -11.83 29.69 -0.60
CA PHE A 181 -11.35 28.33 -0.74
C PHE A 181 -11.28 27.88 -2.21
N ALA A 182 -12.34 28.12 -2.96
CA ALA A 182 -12.44 27.71 -4.36
C ALA A 182 -11.40 28.41 -5.26
N ALA A 183 -11.18 29.71 -5.04
CA ALA A 183 -10.19 30.48 -5.78
C ALA A 183 -8.77 30.04 -5.45
N SER A 184 -8.43 29.91 -4.17
CA SER A 184 -7.10 29.45 -3.74
C SER A 184 -6.83 28.01 -4.16
N SER A 185 -7.77 27.09 -3.96
CA SER A 185 -7.60 25.70 -4.40
C SER A 185 -7.39 25.59 -5.92
N ARG A 186 -8.13 26.37 -6.73
CA ARG A 186 -7.90 26.41 -8.19
C ARG A 186 -6.55 27.01 -8.56
N ARG A 187 -6.05 27.98 -7.80
CA ARG A 187 -4.70 28.56 -8.01
C ARG A 187 -3.62 27.50 -7.84
N PHE A 188 -3.70 26.69 -6.79
CA PHE A 188 -2.67 25.69 -6.48
C PHE A 188 -2.83 24.36 -7.22
N LEU A 189 -4.05 23.87 -7.43
CA LEU A 189 -4.30 22.62 -8.18
C LEU A 189 -5.38 22.86 -9.25
N PRO A 190 -5.02 23.36 -10.44
CA PRO A 190 -6.01 23.84 -11.41
C PRO A 190 -6.83 22.70 -12.03
N ASN A 191 -6.19 21.57 -12.30
CA ASN A 191 -6.81 20.33 -12.79
C ASN A 191 -6.21 19.11 -12.07
N SER A 192 -6.81 17.94 -12.26
CA SER A 192 -6.33 16.69 -11.64
C SER A 192 -5.19 16.03 -12.42
N THR A 193 -5.08 16.26 -13.72
CA THR A 193 -4.14 15.51 -14.57
C THR A 193 -2.72 16.06 -14.53
N MET A 194 -2.48 17.21 -13.87
CA MET A 194 -1.20 17.89 -13.87
C MET A 194 -0.83 18.49 -12.50
N PHE A 195 0.47 18.47 -12.15
CA PHE A 195 1.03 19.09 -10.94
C PHE A 195 2.30 19.91 -11.24
N GLY A 196 2.87 20.56 -10.23
CA GLY A 196 4.14 21.31 -10.32
C GLY A 196 4.00 22.74 -10.87
N TYR A 197 2.78 23.29 -10.93
CA TYR A 197 2.51 24.62 -11.45
C TYR A 197 1.31 25.29 -10.75
N LEU A 198 1.19 26.60 -10.89
CA LEU A 198 0.06 27.36 -10.37
C LEU A 198 -0.76 27.94 -11.54
N ALA A 199 -2.10 28.02 -11.42
CA ALA A 199 -2.98 28.52 -12.49
C ALA A 199 -2.64 29.96 -12.92
N GLY A 200 -2.14 30.16 -14.14
CA GLY A 200 -1.75 31.49 -14.63
C GLY A 200 -0.26 31.82 -14.47
N THR A 201 0.60 30.84 -14.17
CA THR A 201 2.06 30.96 -14.35
C THR A 201 2.54 30.25 -15.62
N ASN A 202 3.71 30.66 -16.14
CA ASN A 202 4.36 30.04 -17.30
C ASN A 202 5.24 28.82 -16.93
N ALA A 203 4.89 28.09 -15.86
CA ALA A 203 5.65 26.91 -15.43
C ALA A 203 5.29 25.68 -16.27
N SER A 204 6.26 24.81 -16.55
CA SER A 204 6.02 23.53 -17.23
C SER A 204 5.42 22.53 -16.23
N PRO A 205 4.17 22.08 -16.44
CA PRO A 205 3.53 21.14 -15.53
C PRO A 205 4.01 19.71 -15.75
N ASN A 206 3.95 18.89 -14.70
CA ASN A 206 4.20 17.44 -14.76
C ASN A 206 2.86 16.68 -14.79
N PRO A 207 2.75 15.54 -15.48
CA PRO A 207 1.55 14.73 -15.46
C PRO A 207 1.33 14.08 -14.09
N SER A 208 0.12 14.19 -13.54
CA SER A 208 -0.30 13.43 -12.37
C SER A 208 -0.67 12.00 -12.79
N THR A 209 -0.03 11.02 -12.17
CA THR A 209 -0.25 9.59 -12.46
C THR A 209 -0.42 8.79 -11.16
N GLY A 210 -0.96 7.57 -11.26
CA GLY A 210 -1.09 6.63 -10.14
C GLY A 210 -1.66 7.26 -8.86
N GLY A 211 -0.92 7.17 -7.74
CA GLY A 211 -1.30 7.76 -6.45
C GLY A 211 -1.64 9.25 -6.53
N ASN A 212 -0.76 10.02 -7.18
CA ASN A 212 -0.93 11.47 -7.33
C ASN A 212 -2.17 11.82 -8.16
N LEU A 213 -2.46 11.05 -9.22
CA LEU A 213 -3.67 11.27 -10.02
C LEU A 213 -4.93 11.06 -9.19
N VAL A 214 -4.94 10.06 -8.31
CA VAL A 214 -6.10 9.78 -7.47
C VAL A 214 -6.27 10.84 -6.39
N ASP A 215 -5.20 11.27 -5.75
CA ASP A 215 -5.25 12.36 -4.77
C ASP A 215 -5.75 13.66 -5.41
N THR A 216 -5.15 14.05 -6.54
CA THR A 216 -5.53 15.28 -7.26
C THR A 216 -6.94 15.20 -7.86
N SER A 217 -7.37 14.02 -8.35
CA SER A 217 -8.74 13.78 -8.80
C SER A 217 -9.73 13.86 -7.66
N ARG A 218 -9.43 13.26 -6.50
CA ARG A 218 -10.25 13.36 -5.30
C ARG A 218 -10.36 14.80 -4.80
N ILE A 219 -9.26 15.55 -4.80
CA ILE A 219 -9.24 16.96 -4.42
C ILE A 219 -10.10 17.80 -5.38
N CYS A 220 -9.94 17.61 -6.69
CA CYS A 220 -10.73 18.30 -7.69
C CYS A 220 -12.21 17.92 -7.63
N PHE A 221 -12.52 16.64 -7.38
CA PHE A 221 -13.87 16.12 -7.15
C PHE A 221 -14.54 16.80 -5.95
N LEU A 222 -13.85 16.81 -4.80
CA LEU A 222 -14.36 17.45 -3.57
C LEU A 222 -14.55 18.96 -3.77
N ARG A 223 -13.61 19.64 -4.43
CA ARG A 223 -13.78 21.05 -4.82
C ARG A 223 -14.97 21.23 -5.75
N GLY A 224 -15.14 20.35 -6.73
CA GLY A 224 -16.28 20.34 -7.65
C GLY A 224 -17.61 20.23 -6.92
N LEU A 225 -17.71 19.40 -5.88
CA LEU A 225 -18.90 19.30 -5.01
C LEU A 225 -19.13 20.56 -4.19
N ILE A 226 -18.08 21.11 -3.57
CA ILE A 226 -18.16 22.36 -2.80
C ILE A 226 -18.59 23.54 -3.70
N THR A 227 -18.16 23.53 -4.97
CA THR A 227 -18.35 24.64 -5.92
C THR A 227 -19.42 24.40 -6.98
N LYS A 228 -20.07 23.22 -6.98
CA LYS A 228 -21.17 22.80 -7.87
C LYS A 228 -20.82 22.61 -9.36
N ASN A 229 -19.70 21.96 -9.69
CA ASN A 229 -19.26 21.67 -11.07
C ASN A 229 -19.24 20.16 -11.42
N SER A 230 -19.25 19.83 -12.72
CA SER A 230 -19.32 18.45 -13.27
C SER A 230 -18.03 17.63 -13.07
N LEU A 231 -18.17 16.30 -13.25
CA LEU A 231 -17.19 15.26 -12.94
C LEU A 231 -16.55 14.69 -14.21
N ASP A 232 -15.23 14.49 -14.18
CA ASP A 232 -14.46 13.80 -15.21
C ASP A 232 -13.63 12.65 -14.60
N HIS A 233 -13.54 11.54 -15.35
CA HIS A 233 -12.61 10.39 -15.28
C HIS A 233 -12.09 9.93 -13.89
N ILE A 234 -12.67 8.85 -13.34
CA ILE A 234 -12.32 8.29 -12.01
C ILE A 234 -11.24 7.19 -12.08
N MET A 235 -11.17 6.41 -13.17
CA MET A 235 -10.18 5.34 -13.35
C MET A 235 -10.13 4.86 -14.80
N ASP A 236 -8.97 4.96 -15.44
CA ASP A 236 -8.68 4.41 -16.77
C ASP A 236 -7.49 3.44 -16.70
N PHE A 237 -7.46 2.46 -17.62
CA PHE A 237 -6.35 1.51 -17.73
C PHE A 237 -5.24 2.04 -18.63
N VAL A 238 -3.99 1.82 -18.21
CA VAL A 238 -2.78 2.17 -18.97
C VAL A 238 -2.16 0.92 -19.60
N THR A 239 -1.26 1.15 -20.56
CA THR A 239 -0.46 0.08 -21.21
C THR A 239 1.05 0.24 -21.00
N THR A 240 1.48 1.37 -20.41
CA THR A 240 2.89 1.73 -20.15
C THR A 240 2.95 2.68 -18.96
N SER A 241 4.06 2.68 -18.21
CA SER A 241 4.31 3.58 -17.07
C SER A 241 3.28 3.39 -15.92
N ASP A 242 2.97 4.46 -15.21
CA ASP A 242 2.19 4.49 -13.98
C ASP A 242 0.70 4.17 -14.19
N GLY A 243 0.16 3.35 -13.29
CA GLY A 243 -1.28 3.15 -13.15
C GLY A 243 -1.71 1.68 -13.22
N PHE A 244 -2.99 1.50 -13.55
CA PHE A 244 -3.65 0.21 -13.58
C PHE A 244 -3.57 -0.44 -14.95
N TYR A 245 -3.16 -1.69 -15.00
CA TYR A 245 -3.11 -2.47 -16.23
C TYR A 245 -4.30 -3.43 -16.30
N LYS A 246 -4.70 -3.78 -17.52
CA LYS A 246 -5.81 -4.73 -17.76
C LYS A 246 -5.53 -6.15 -17.23
N ASP A 247 -4.25 -6.49 -17.02
CA ASP A 247 -3.85 -7.75 -16.40
C ASP A 247 -3.75 -7.66 -14.88
N TYR A 248 -4.33 -6.60 -14.28
CA TYR A 248 -4.40 -6.36 -12.85
C TYR A 248 -3.07 -5.94 -12.21
N SER A 249 -2.05 -5.66 -13.03
CA SER A 249 -0.81 -5.07 -12.53
C SER A 249 -1.02 -3.62 -12.10
N PHE A 250 -0.23 -3.18 -11.11
CA PHE A 250 -0.12 -1.78 -10.73
C PHE A 250 1.35 -1.37 -10.70
N ILE A 251 1.68 -0.30 -11.42
CA ILE A 251 3.02 0.27 -11.50
C ILE A 251 2.97 1.73 -11.05
N GLN A 252 4.01 2.16 -10.34
CA GLN A 252 4.23 3.54 -9.93
C GLN A 252 5.70 3.91 -10.16
N HIS A 253 5.98 5.20 -10.30
CA HIS A 253 7.34 5.71 -10.56
C HIS A 253 7.95 5.07 -11.81
N GLU A 254 7.12 5.00 -12.85
CA GLU A 254 7.38 4.51 -14.20
C GLU A 254 7.63 3.00 -14.29
N THR A 255 8.42 2.44 -13.37
CA THR A 255 8.92 1.06 -13.45
C THR A 255 8.82 0.30 -12.12
N THR A 256 8.36 0.91 -11.03
CA THR A 256 8.29 0.27 -9.70
C THR A 256 6.99 -0.52 -9.50
N VAL A 257 7.13 -1.77 -9.05
CA VAL A 257 6.01 -2.58 -8.57
C VAL A 257 5.63 -2.18 -7.14
N ALA A 258 4.42 -1.65 -6.98
CA ALA A 258 4.03 -0.97 -5.74
C ALA A 258 2.56 -1.17 -5.33
N SER A 259 1.93 -2.29 -5.72
CA SER A 259 0.51 -2.57 -5.43
C SER A 259 0.19 -2.44 -3.93
N ALA A 260 1.06 -2.98 -3.06
CA ALA A 260 0.85 -2.95 -1.62
C ALA A 260 1.31 -1.65 -0.95
N SER A 261 1.86 -0.67 -1.69
CA SER A 261 2.23 0.64 -1.15
C SER A 261 1.43 1.75 -1.83
N TYR A 262 1.89 2.24 -2.98
CA TYR A 262 1.17 3.27 -3.73
C TYR A 262 -0.19 2.79 -4.24
N GLY A 263 -0.32 1.51 -4.59
CA GLY A 263 -1.60 0.92 -4.99
C GLY A 263 -2.64 0.98 -3.85
N LEU A 264 -2.23 0.75 -2.59
CA LEU A 264 -3.12 0.91 -1.44
C LEU A 264 -3.54 2.36 -1.19
N VAL A 265 -2.65 3.33 -1.45
CA VAL A 265 -3.02 4.76 -1.39
C VAL A 265 -4.10 5.07 -2.43
N VAL A 266 -3.91 4.61 -3.66
CA VAL A 266 -4.93 4.75 -4.70
C VAL A 266 -6.22 4.06 -4.29
N PHE A 267 -6.14 2.84 -3.79
CA PHE A 267 -7.31 2.07 -3.40
C PHE A 267 -8.09 2.75 -2.27
N SER A 268 -7.39 3.37 -1.32
CA SER A 268 -7.98 4.21 -0.28
C SER A 268 -8.76 5.38 -0.88
N GLY A 269 -8.15 6.12 -1.81
CA GLY A 269 -8.81 7.24 -2.50
C GLY A 269 -10.04 6.82 -3.32
N LEU A 270 -9.98 5.67 -3.99
CA LEU A 270 -11.12 5.11 -4.73
C LEU A 270 -12.24 4.64 -3.79
N THR A 271 -11.90 4.01 -2.66
CA THR A 271 -12.86 3.62 -1.63
C THR A 271 -13.58 4.85 -1.07
N ASP A 272 -12.83 5.91 -0.79
CA ASP A 272 -13.37 7.20 -0.37
C ASP A 272 -14.40 7.74 -1.37
N ILE A 273 -14.08 7.73 -2.67
CA ILE A 273 -14.99 8.17 -3.73
C ILE A 273 -16.26 7.30 -3.76
N ILE A 274 -16.13 5.99 -3.67
CA ILE A 274 -17.29 5.08 -3.69
C ILE A 274 -18.20 5.30 -2.48
N VAL A 275 -17.63 5.41 -1.28
CA VAL A 275 -18.38 5.72 -0.05
C VAL A 275 -19.10 7.06 -0.18
N MET A 276 -18.42 8.07 -0.71
CA MET A 276 -19.01 9.38 -0.96
C MET A 276 -20.21 9.31 -1.92
N LEU A 277 -20.08 8.56 -3.01
CA LEU A 277 -21.14 8.42 -4.00
C LEU A 277 -22.31 7.56 -3.51
N ASN A 278 -22.11 6.68 -2.52
CA ASN A 278 -23.09 5.69 -2.11
C ASN A 278 -24.47 6.30 -1.78
N GLY A 279 -25.53 5.74 -2.36
CA GLY A 279 -26.90 6.24 -2.21
C GLY A 279 -27.26 7.53 -2.98
N SER A 280 -26.30 8.16 -3.67
CA SER A 280 -26.57 9.28 -4.59
C SER A 280 -26.83 8.77 -6.02
N SER A 281 -27.52 9.58 -6.84
CA SER A 281 -27.73 9.21 -8.25
C SER A 281 -26.41 9.11 -9.05
N MET A 282 -25.37 9.83 -8.61
CA MET A 282 -24.03 9.83 -9.21
C MET A 282 -23.29 8.48 -9.08
N TYR A 283 -23.66 7.65 -8.11
CA TYR A 283 -23.18 6.27 -8.02
C TYR A 283 -23.53 5.49 -9.30
N HIS A 284 -24.76 5.67 -9.81
CA HIS A 284 -25.24 4.96 -10.99
C HIS A 284 -24.68 5.51 -12.30
N TYR A 285 -24.39 6.81 -12.39
CA TYR A 285 -23.74 7.41 -13.56
C TYR A 285 -22.31 6.89 -13.76
N SER A 286 -21.64 6.46 -12.68
CA SER A 286 -20.25 5.96 -12.72
C SER A 286 -20.17 4.42 -12.74
N LYS A 287 -21.26 3.71 -13.07
CA LYS A 287 -21.39 2.27 -12.87
C LYS A 287 -20.25 1.44 -13.49
N THR A 288 -19.76 1.81 -14.67
CA THR A 288 -18.64 1.11 -15.31
C THR A 288 -17.35 1.29 -14.51
N SER A 289 -17.00 2.52 -14.13
CA SER A 289 -15.81 2.80 -13.32
C SER A 289 -15.88 2.14 -11.95
N ILE A 290 -17.04 2.20 -11.27
CA ILE A 290 -17.25 1.52 -9.99
C ILE A 290 -17.09 0.01 -10.16
N SER A 291 -17.71 -0.60 -11.19
CA SER A 291 -17.54 -2.03 -11.46
C SER A 291 -16.08 -2.41 -11.72
N ASN A 292 -15.33 -1.59 -12.45
CA ASN A 292 -13.91 -1.82 -12.68
C ASN A 292 -13.09 -1.77 -11.39
N ILE A 293 -13.44 -0.88 -10.45
CA ILE A 293 -12.77 -0.81 -9.14
C ILE A 293 -13.00 -2.10 -8.35
N PHE A 294 -14.26 -2.56 -8.23
CA PHE A 294 -14.57 -3.81 -7.54
C PHE A 294 -13.89 -5.02 -8.21
N ASP A 295 -13.90 -5.08 -9.54
CA ASP A 295 -13.23 -6.13 -10.31
C ASP A 295 -11.71 -6.11 -10.09
N PHE A 296 -11.09 -4.94 -10.13
CA PHE A 296 -9.66 -4.77 -9.86
C PHE A 296 -9.31 -5.24 -8.45
N ILE A 297 -10.08 -4.88 -7.41
CA ILE A 297 -9.77 -5.30 -6.04
C ILE A 297 -9.80 -6.82 -5.87
N LEU A 298 -10.83 -7.47 -6.44
CA LEU A 298 -11.00 -8.91 -6.34
C LEU A 298 -9.94 -9.67 -7.15
N ASN A 299 -9.49 -9.13 -8.28
CA ASN A 299 -8.57 -9.82 -9.19
C ASN A 299 -7.10 -9.37 -9.09
N ALA A 300 -6.83 -8.19 -8.54
CA ALA A 300 -5.51 -7.58 -8.41
C ALA A 300 -4.94 -7.72 -7.01
N GLU A 301 -5.62 -7.11 -6.03
CA GLU A 301 -5.08 -6.95 -4.68
C GLU A 301 -5.31 -8.19 -3.82
N MET A 302 -6.47 -8.85 -3.96
CA MET A 302 -6.77 -10.05 -3.17
C MET A 302 -5.75 -11.19 -3.39
N PRO A 303 -5.30 -11.50 -4.62
CA PRO A 303 -4.20 -12.45 -4.84
C PRO A 303 -2.87 -12.05 -4.19
N LEU A 304 -2.71 -10.82 -3.72
CA LEU A 304 -1.51 -10.35 -3.03
C LEU A 304 -1.63 -10.39 -1.49
N LEU A 305 -2.83 -10.64 -0.94
CA LEU A 305 -3.07 -10.79 0.50
C LEU A 305 -3.08 -12.25 0.96
N TYR A 306 -2.15 -12.64 1.84
CA TYR A 306 -2.06 -14.00 2.38
C TYR A 306 -1.99 -14.01 3.91
N SER A 307 -3.00 -14.60 4.55
CA SER A 307 -3.14 -14.63 6.01
C SER A 307 -2.92 -13.27 6.67
N GLY A 308 -3.57 -12.24 6.11
CA GLY A 308 -3.48 -10.87 6.62
C GLY A 308 -2.19 -10.12 6.26
N GLN A 309 -1.24 -10.72 5.56
CA GLN A 309 -0.02 -10.04 5.08
C GLN A 309 -0.14 -9.69 3.60
N MET A 310 0.22 -8.47 3.22
CA MET A 310 0.48 -8.17 1.80
C MET A 310 1.85 -8.75 1.41
N MET A 311 1.91 -9.45 0.28
CA MET A 311 3.15 -10.09 -0.19
C MET A 311 4.26 -9.05 -0.42
N ASN A 312 5.48 -9.37 0.02
CA ASN A 312 6.58 -8.40 0.07
C ASN A 312 7.06 -7.95 -1.30
N MET A 313 6.93 -8.81 -2.32
CA MET A 313 7.33 -8.53 -3.70
C MET A 313 6.57 -7.35 -4.36
N VAL A 314 5.53 -6.82 -3.73
CA VAL A 314 4.72 -5.69 -4.24
C VAL A 314 4.74 -4.45 -3.32
N ASN A 315 5.66 -4.39 -2.35
CA ASN A 315 5.78 -3.25 -1.42
C ASN A 315 6.68 -2.11 -1.95
N GLY A 316 7.37 -2.28 -3.09
CA GLY A 316 8.41 -1.36 -3.53
C GLY A 316 9.49 -1.19 -2.46
N ARG A 317 9.99 0.03 -2.26
CA ARG A 317 10.94 0.31 -1.16
C ARG A 317 10.35 0.15 0.25
N GLY A 318 9.03 -0.03 0.37
CA GLY A 318 8.35 -0.21 1.66
C GLY A 318 8.82 -1.43 2.45
N VAL A 319 9.49 -2.40 1.81
CA VAL A 319 10.11 -3.56 2.48
C VAL A 319 11.17 -3.17 3.53
N SER A 320 11.71 -1.95 3.48
CA SER A 320 12.67 -1.44 4.48
C SER A 320 12.01 -0.72 5.66
N ARG A 321 10.68 -0.82 5.81
CA ARG A 321 9.93 -0.25 6.93
C ARG A 321 9.46 -1.36 7.87
N ASN A 322 9.54 -1.09 9.17
CA ASN A 322 9.21 -2.10 10.17
C ASN A 322 7.73 -2.54 10.09
N GLU A 323 7.48 -3.85 10.09
CA GLU A 323 6.16 -4.51 10.03
C GLU A 323 5.27 -4.14 8.83
N GLN A 324 5.86 -3.67 7.73
CA GLN A 324 5.11 -3.08 6.62
C GLN A 324 4.08 -4.05 6.01
N GLU A 325 4.39 -5.34 5.90
CA GLU A 325 3.53 -6.37 5.32
C GLU A 325 2.21 -6.55 6.08
N TYR A 326 2.24 -6.49 7.42
CA TYR A 326 1.04 -6.58 8.26
C TYR A 326 0.30 -5.25 8.33
N ARG A 327 1.02 -4.11 8.36
CA ARG A 327 0.40 -2.78 8.32
C ARG A 327 -0.38 -2.58 7.02
N ASN A 328 0.22 -2.95 5.88
CA ASN A 328 -0.42 -2.90 4.58
C ASN A 328 -1.58 -3.89 4.48
N GLY A 329 -1.44 -5.10 5.01
CA GLY A 329 -2.54 -6.05 5.06
C GLY A 329 -3.71 -5.59 5.94
N ALA A 330 -3.41 -4.90 7.06
CA ALA A 330 -4.41 -4.33 7.94
C ALA A 330 -5.17 -3.20 7.25
N GLU A 331 -4.45 -2.34 6.53
CA GLU A 331 -5.06 -1.27 5.74
C GLU A 331 -5.93 -1.84 4.62
N PHE A 332 -5.45 -2.85 3.89
CA PHE A 332 -6.23 -3.47 2.83
C PHE A 332 -7.51 -4.14 3.36
N ILE A 333 -7.43 -4.88 4.48
CA ILE A 333 -8.61 -5.49 5.13
C ILE A 333 -9.58 -4.40 5.59
N ARG A 334 -9.09 -3.29 6.15
CA ARG A 334 -9.93 -2.15 6.55
C ARG A 334 -10.66 -1.55 5.35
N LEU A 335 -9.95 -1.26 4.26
CA LEU A 335 -10.53 -0.70 3.03
C LEU A 335 -11.55 -1.66 2.41
N LEU A 336 -11.23 -2.96 2.34
CA LEU A 336 -12.13 -4.00 1.86
C LEU A 336 -13.42 -4.07 2.70
N THR A 337 -13.28 -3.94 4.03
CA THR A 337 -14.42 -3.90 4.96
C THR A 337 -15.32 -2.70 4.68
N VAL A 338 -14.73 -1.50 4.57
CA VAL A 338 -15.49 -0.27 4.27
C VAL A 338 -16.20 -0.38 2.93
N LEU A 339 -15.50 -0.85 1.90
CA LEU A 339 -16.03 -0.95 0.56
C LEU A 339 -17.14 -2.00 0.44
N SER A 340 -17.10 -3.07 1.25
CA SER A 340 -18.13 -4.12 1.24
C SER A 340 -19.53 -3.62 1.60
N GLU A 341 -19.62 -2.53 2.38
CA GLU A 341 -20.90 -1.86 2.68
C GLU A 341 -21.41 -0.99 1.53
N CYS A 342 -20.57 -0.74 0.52
CA CYS A 342 -20.91 0.02 -0.69
C CYS A 342 -20.93 -0.87 -1.96
N ALA A 343 -20.98 -2.19 -1.79
CA ALA A 343 -20.92 -3.14 -2.89
C ALA A 343 -22.12 -2.99 -3.84
N PRO A 344 -21.92 -3.07 -5.17
CA PRO A 344 -23.00 -2.85 -6.15
C PRO A 344 -23.99 -4.01 -6.22
N SER A 345 -23.72 -5.14 -5.54
CA SER A 345 -24.64 -6.26 -5.40
C SER A 345 -24.35 -7.06 -4.13
N SER A 346 -25.37 -7.77 -3.62
CA SER A 346 -25.23 -8.71 -2.50
C SER A 346 -24.25 -9.85 -2.80
N LYS A 347 -24.10 -10.24 -4.08
CA LYS A 347 -23.13 -11.24 -4.52
C LYS A 347 -21.68 -10.77 -4.28
N ILE A 348 -21.36 -9.55 -4.71
CA ILE A 348 -20.02 -8.95 -4.53
C ILE A 348 -19.75 -8.71 -3.04
N GLN A 349 -20.73 -8.18 -2.30
CA GLN A 349 -20.62 -8.03 -0.85
C GLN A 349 -20.30 -9.36 -0.16
N LEU A 350 -21.03 -10.43 -0.51
CA LEU A 350 -20.80 -11.75 0.06
C LEU A 350 -19.39 -12.27 -0.25
N GLN A 351 -18.89 -12.07 -1.48
CA GLN A 351 -17.52 -12.44 -1.83
C GLN A 351 -16.51 -11.71 -0.94
N MET A 352 -16.64 -10.38 -0.78
CA MET A 352 -15.76 -9.58 0.08
C MET A 352 -15.83 -10.04 1.54
N HIS A 353 -17.03 -10.31 2.07
CA HIS A 353 -17.18 -10.79 3.44
C HIS A 353 -16.53 -12.16 3.67
N LYS A 354 -16.65 -13.09 2.72
CA LYS A 354 -15.96 -14.40 2.79
C LYS A 354 -14.44 -14.21 2.88
N LEU A 355 -13.89 -13.29 2.09
CA LEU A 355 -12.47 -12.97 2.07
C LEU A 355 -12.00 -12.36 3.39
N ILE A 356 -12.71 -11.36 3.89
CA ILE A 356 -12.43 -10.73 5.19
C ILE A 356 -12.43 -11.80 6.29
N LYS A 357 -13.49 -12.61 6.36
CA LYS A 357 -13.63 -13.69 7.35
C LYS A 357 -12.45 -14.66 7.29
N HIS A 358 -12.07 -15.08 6.09
CA HIS A 358 -10.97 -16.02 5.89
C HIS A 358 -9.62 -15.43 6.32
N GLN A 359 -9.28 -14.23 5.84
CA GLN A 359 -7.98 -13.62 6.08
C GLN A 359 -7.79 -13.28 7.56
N VAL A 360 -8.81 -12.71 8.21
CA VAL A 360 -8.76 -12.39 9.64
C VAL A 360 -8.66 -13.65 10.50
N ASN A 361 -9.41 -14.72 10.18
CA ASN A 361 -9.32 -15.98 10.92
C ASN A 361 -7.96 -16.67 10.75
N LYS A 362 -7.41 -16.66 9.52
CA LYS A 362 -6.08 -17.24 9.25
C LYS A 362 -4.98 -16.47 9.98
N ALA A 363 -5.09 -15.15 10.08
CA ALA A 363 -4.06 -14.32 10.69
C ALA A 363 -4.10 -14.29 12.23
N LYS A 364 -5.26 -14.60 12.84
CA LYS A 364 -5.51 -14.54 14.28
C LYS A 364 -4.41 -15.14 15.20
N PRO A 365 -3.72 -16.26 14.84
CA PRO A 365 -2.65 -16.78 15.69
C PRO A 365 -1.40 -15.88 15.77
N PHE A 366 -1.25 -14.92 14.85
CA PHE A 366 -0.05 -14.10 14.70
C PHE A 366 -0.31 -12.60 14.72
N ALA A 367 -1.50 -12.15 14.31
CA ALA A 367 -1.89 -10.75 14.26
C ALA A 367 -3.40 -10.56 14.53
N ASP A 368 -3.74 -9.49 15.23
CA ASP A 368 -5.12 -9.10 15.52
C ASP A 368 -5.57 -7.96 14.60
N PHE A 369 -6.45 -8.29 13.65
CA PHE A 369 -7.05 -7.34 12.71
C PHE A 369 -8.37 -6.76 13.21
N THR A 370 -8.76 -7.03 14.46
CA THR A 370 -9.90 -6.36 15.07
C THR A 370 -9.53 -5.00 15.65
N SER A 371 -8.25 -4.68 15.85
CA SER A 371 -7.77 -3.38 16.35
C SER A 371 -7.84 -2.24 15.31
N GLN A 372 -8.94 -2.16 14.56
CA GLN A 372 -9.20 -1.21 13.48
C GLN A 372 -10.03 -0.02 13.96
N PRO A 373 -10.12 1.08 13.19
CA PRO A 373 -11.13 2.10 13.42
C PRO A 373 -12.51 1.49 13.60
N GLN A 374 -13.31 2.06 14.51
CA GLN A 374 -14.44 1.36 15.14
C GLN A 374 -15.43 0.78 14.13
N PHE A 375 -15.75 1.53 13.10
CA PHE A 375 -16.65 1.06 12.06
C PHE A 375 -16.15 -0.23 11.37
N ALA A 376 -14.86 -0.29 11.04
CA ALA A 376 -14.26 -1.49 10.47
C ALA A 376 -14.17 -2.61 11.51
N HIS A 377 -13.82 -2.30 12.77
CA HIS A 377 -13.83 -3.26 13.88
C HIS A 377 -15.20 -3.95 14.02
N ASP A 378 -16.28 -3.18 14.15
CA ASP A 378 -17.62 -3.71 14.36
C ASP A 378 -18.11 -4.52 13.15
N THR A 379 -17.80 -4.04 11.94
CA THR A 379 -18.15 -4.75 10.70
C THR A 379 -17.40 -6.06 10.59
N ILE A 380 -16.10 -6.09 10.90
CA ILE A 380 -15.30 -7.32 10.95
C ILE A 380 -15.91 -8.27 11.99
N LEU A 381 -16.22 -7.82 13.21
CA LEU A 381 -16.84 -8.66 14.23
C LEU A 381 -18.20 -9.21 13.80
N ARG A 382 -19.03 -8.41 13.11
CA ARG A 382 -20.31 -8.85 12.54
C ARG A 382 -20.10 -9.93 11.48
N ILE A 383 -19.12 -9.75 10.58
CA ILE A 383 -18.76 -10.74 9.56
C ILE A 383 -18.27 -12.03 10.21
N LEU A 384 -17.39 -11.95 11.20
CA LEU A 384 -16.84 -13.11 11.90
C LEU A 384 -17.91 -13.91 12.65
N LYS A 385 -18.85 -13.22 13.30
CA LYS A 385 -19.97 -13.84 14.04
C LYS A 385 -21.07 -14.40 13.13
N ASN A 386 -21.16 -13.95 11.89
CA ASN A 386 -22.22 -14.38 10.98
C ASN A 386 -21.94 -15.80 10.45
N THR A 387 -22.74 -16.76 10.95
CA THR A 387 -22.68 -18.19 10.57
C THR A 387 -23.25 -18.47 9.18
N SER A 388 -24.02 -17.54 8.59
CA SER A 388 -24.55 -17.67 7.23
C SER A 388 -23.50 -17.37 6.15
N ILE A 389 -22.36 -16.79 6.52
CA ILE A 389 -21.23 -16.56 5.62
C ILE A 389 -20.39 -17.85 5.60
N PRO A 390 -20.38 -18.61 4.49
CA PRO A 390 -19.63 -19.85 4.43
C PRO A 390 -18.14 -19.54 4.43
N ASP A 391 -17.34 -20.50 4.88
CA ASP A 391 -15.89 -20.36 4.83
C ASP A 391 -15.42 -20.21 3.38
N PHE A 392 -14.48 -19.29 3.18
CA PHE A 392 -13.78 -19.19 1.91
C PHE A 392 -12.84 -20.38 1.80
N GLN A 393 -13.13 -21.29 0.86
CA GLN A 393 -12.14 -22.26 0.39
C GLN A 393 -11.04 -21.44 -0.28
N SER A 394 -9.80 -21.52 0.22
CA SER A 394 -8.67 -20.84 -0.43
C SER A 394 -8.63 -21.31 -1.88
N GLU A 395 -8.91 -20.41 -2.82
CA GLU A 395 -8.97 -20.77 -4.23
C GLU A 395 -7.56 -21.19 -4.66
N PHE A 396 -7.44 -22.43 -5.15
CA PHE A 396 -6.29 -22.84 -5.94
C PHE A 396 -6.10 -21.82 -7.05
N LEU A 397 -4.97 -21.11 -7.01
CA LEU A 397 -4.75 -19.95 -7.85
C LEU A 397 -3.38 -20.03 -8.49
N HIS A 398 -3.31 -19.74 -9.78
CA HIS A 398 -2.10 -19.27 -10.43
C HIS A 398 -2.44 -17.95 -11.10
N LYS A 399 -1.92 -16.85 -10.56
CA LYS A 399 -2.16 -15.49 -11.06
C LYS A 399 -0.86 -14.92 -11.58
N ARG A 400 -0.88 -14.52 -12.85
CA ARG A 400 0.22 -13.79 -13.49
C ARG A 400 -0.16 -12.33 -13.62
N PHE A 401 0.72 -11.48 -13.13
CA PHE A 401 0.69 -10.04 -13.32
C PHE A 401 1.82 -9.69 -14.28
N SER A 402 1.55 -9.86 -15.58
CA SER A 402 2.56 -9.88 -16.62
C SER A 402 3.21 -8.50 -16.80
N SER A 403 2.43 -7.42 -16.69
CA SER A 403 2.92 -6.06 -16.86
C SER A 403 3.88 -5.65 -15.73
N MET A 404 3.67 -6.14 -14.50
CA MET A 404 4.58 -5.92 -13.37
C MET A 404 5.52 -7.10 -13.07
N ALA A 405 5.61 -8.09 -13.97
CA ALA A 405 6.45 -9.29 -13.82
C ALA A 405 6.35 -9.95 -12.42
N ARG A 406 5.13 -10.16 -11.92
CA ARG A 406 4.87 -10.87 -10.65
C ARG A 406 3.99 -12.08 -10.89
N VAL A 407 4.18 -13.11 -10.07
CA VAL A 407 3.37 -14.32 -10.12
C VAL A 407 3.02 -14.75 -8.70
N VAL A 408 1.76 -15.12 -8.50
CA VAL A 408 1.27 -15.73 -7.27
C VAL A 408 0.71 -17.10 -7.58
N HIS A 409 1.16 -18.11 -6.84
CA HIS A 409 0.69 -19.47 -6.95
C HIS A 409 0.24 -19.97 -5.57
N ARG A 410 -1.06 -20.15 -5.36
CA ARG A 410 -1.65 -20.56 -4.09
C ARG A 410 -2.16 -21.98 -4.14
N ARG A 411 -1.91 -22.69 -3.04
CA ARG A 411 -2.38 -24.03 -2.72
C ARG A 411 -2.99 -24.03 -1.32
N GLU A 412 -3.49 -25.18 -0.90
CA GLU A 412 -4.16 -25.33 0.39
C GLU A 412 -3.26 -24.88 1.57
N ASN A 413 -1.97 -25.22 1.51
CA ASN A 413 -1.04 -25.03 2.63
C ASN A 413 0.04 -23.98 2.41
N PHE A 414 0.22 -23.51 1.17
CA PHE A 414 1.25 -22.53 0.84
C PHE A 414 0.83 -21.56 -0.27
N ALA A 415 1.51 -20.43 -0.31
CA ALA A 415 1.55 -19.56 -1.47
C ALA A 415 3.01 -19.31 -1.88
N PHE A 416 3.30 -19.56 -3.15
CA PHE A 416 4.56 -19.18 -3.78
C PHE A 416 4.37 -17.85 -4.51
N ALA A 417 5.27 -16.90 -4.24
CA ALA A 417 5.30 -15.59 -4.85
C ALA A 417 6.64 -15.39 -5.55
N LEU A 418 6.60 -14.95 -6.80
CA LEU A 418 7.78 -14.78 -7.64
C LEU A 418 7.89 -13.32 -8.11
N SER A 419 9.07 -12.74 -7.87
CA SER A 419 9.43 -11.37 -8.20
C SER A 419 10.48 -11.36 -9.31
N MET A 420 10.10 -10.85 -10.48
CA MET A 420 10.98 -10.75 -11.66
C MET A 420 11.10 -9.30 -12.12
N HIS A 421 12.01 -9.03 -13.05
CA HIS A 421 12.13 -7.74 -13.73
C HIS A 421 12.20 -7.96 -15.25
N SER A 422 11.99 -6.91 -16.04
CA SER A 422 12.04 -7.00 -17.51
C SER A 422 12.29 -5.61 -18.11
N TYR A 423 12.24 -5.52 -19.45
CA TYR A 423 12.23 -4.23 -20.15
C TYR A 423 11.05 -3.29 -19.81
N LYS A 424 10.06 -3.75 -19.03
CA LYS A 424 8.88 -2.96 -18.61
C LYS A 424 8.92 -2.53 -17.15
N VAL A 425 9.74 -3.15 -16.32
CA VAL A 425 9.64 -3.05 -14.86
C VAL A 425 11.02 -3.27 -14.25
N GLY A 426 11.40 -2.39 -13.31
CA GLY A 426 12.70 -2.41 -12.66
C GLY A 426 12.89 -3.60 -11.72
N ASP A 427 14.14 -3.85 -11.37
CA ASP A 427 14.56 -4.87 -10.40
C ASP A 427 14.17 -4.49 -8.96
N TYR A 428 14.45 -3.25 -8.55
CA TYR A 428 14.06 -2.71 -7.26
C TYR A 428 13.96 -1.17 -7.27
N GLU A 429 13.43 -0.62 -6.19
CA GLU A 429 13.36 0.82 -5.95
C GLU A 429 14.13 1.17 -4.68
N SER A 430 15.05 2.13 -4.76
CA SER A 430 15.70 2.72 -3.59
C SER A 430 15.92 4.21 -3.77
N PHE A 431 15.21 5.03 -3.01
CA PHE A 431 15.46 6.47 -2.92
C PHE A 431 15.00 6.95 -1.55
N SER A 432 15.32 8.20 -1.18
CA SER A 432 15.00 8.75 0.14
C SER A 432 15.55 7.92 1.32
N ILE A 433 16.72 7.28 1.13
CA ILE A 433 17.37 6.43 2.14
C ILE A 433 16.49 5.23 2.52
N GLU A 434 15.69 4.72 1.58
CA GLU A 434 14.88 3.52 1.75
C GLU A 434 15.35 2.39 0.82
N ASN A 435 15.23 1.15 1.28
CA ASN A 435 15.57 -0.09 0.58
C ASN A 435 17.02 -0.15 0.03
N LEU A 436 17.98 0.29 0.84
CA LEU A 436 19.39 0.43 0.44
C LEU A 436 20.04 -0.89 -0.02
N HIS A 437 19.57 -2.04 0.48
CA HIS A 437 20.07 -3.37 0.12
C HIS A 437 19.09 -4.17 -0.75
N GLY A 438 18.11 -3.51 -1.38
CA GLY A 438 17.06 -4.17 -2.17
C GLY A 438 17.49 -4.74 -3.52
N TRP A 439 18.79 -4.72 -3.83
CA TRP A 439 19.36 -4.85 -5.17
C TRP A 439 18.79 -5.96 -6.04
N TYR A 440 18.55 -7.14 -5.46
CA TYR A 440 18.18 -8.35 -6.19
C TYR A 440 16.71 -8.74 -5.97
N GLY A 441 15.88 -7.81 -5.44
CA GLY A 441 14.48 -8.07 -5.11
C GLY A 441 13.59 -8.43 -6.32
N GLY A 442 14.03 -8.10 -7.54
CA GLY A 442 13.37 -8.44 -8.80
C GLY A 442 14.11 -9.47 -9.63
N ASP A 443 15.18 -10.09 -9.13
CA ASP A 443 16.08 -10.93 -9.96
C ASP A 443 15.66 -12.40 -9.96
N GLY A 444 14.35 -12.64 -9.98
CA GLY A 444 13.75 -13.96 -9.76
C GLY A 444 13.68 -14.32 -8.28
N ALA A 445 13.53 -13.33 -7.39
CA ALA A 445 13.40 -13.56 -5.96
C ALA A 445 12.11 -14.34 -5.63
N GLU A 446 12.24 -15.34 -4.77
CA GLU A 446 11.22 -16.33 -4.46
C GLU A 446 10.75 -16.21 -3.00
N TYR A 447 9.43 -16.18 -2.82
CA TYR A 447 8.79 -16.10 -1.50
C TYR A 447 7.86 -17.31 -1.31
N MET A 448 7.95 -17.96 -0.16
CA MET A 448 7.10 -19.08 0.23
C MET A 448 6.37 -18.73 1.53
N TYR A 449 5.08 -18.45 1.41
CA TYR A 449 4.18 -18.19 2.52
C TYR A 449 3.50 -19.49 2.94
N SER A 450 3.49 -19.78 4.23
CA SER A 450 2.92 -21.00 4.82
C SER A 450 2.02 -20.65 6.01
N TYR A 451 1.64 -21.64 6.82
CA TYR A 451 0.98 -21.39 8.10
C TYR A 451 1.83 -20.55 9.07
N TYR A 452 3.16 -20.68 9.03
CA TYR A 452 4.05 -19.88 9.88
C TYR A 452 4.22 -18.48 9.29
N GLN A 453 3.44 -17.55 9.82
CA GLN A 453 3.32 -16.21 9.26
C GLN A 453 4.46 -15.26 9.63
N LYS A 454 5.41 -15.68 10.46
CA LYS A 454 6.59 -14.86 10.84
C LYS A 454 7.81 -15.07 9.94
N GLN A 455 7.67 -15.82 8.85
CA GLN A 455 8.76 -16.10 7.91
C GLN A 455 9.42 -14.82 7.34
N TYR A 456 8.66 -13.74 7.19
CA TYR A 456 9.17 -12.48 6.64
C TYR A 456 9.24 -11.33 7.64
N VAL A 457 8.93 -11.58 8.92
CA VAL A 457 9.03 -10.57 10.00
C VAL A 457 10.50 -10.38 10.39
N ASP A 458 10.99 -9.15 10.28
CA ASP A 458 12.39 -8.75 10.41
C ASP A 458 13.33 -9.43 9.40
N TYR A 459 12.81 -9.95 8.29
CA TYR A 459 13.61 -10.64 7.28
C TYR A 459 14.58 -9.69 6.57
N PHE A 460 14.09 -8.58 6.03
CA PHE A 460 14.91 -7.64 5.24
C PHE A 460 16.10 -7.01 5.98
N PRO A 461 15.99 -6.59 7.26
CA PRO A 461 17.16 -6.09 7.98
C PRO A 461 18.16 -7.18 8.37
N SER A 462 17.76 -8.46 8.43
CA SER A 462 18.61 -9.56 8.94
C SER A 462 19.07 -10.57 7.88
N VAL A 463 18.48 -10.55 6.68
CA VAL A 463 18.87 -11.41 5.56
C VAL A 463 20.22 -10.99 5.01
N ASN A 464 21.03 -11.96 4.57
CA ASN A 464 22.18 -11.64 3.72
C ASN A 464 21.66 -11.18 2.33
N PRO A 465 21.79 -9.89 1.96
CA PRO A 465 21.21 -9.38 0.73
C PRO A 465 21.86 -9.98 -0.54
N TYR A 466 23.07 -10.53 -0.45
CA TYR A 466 23.74 -11.20 -1.57
C TYR A 466 23.18 -12.61 -1.86
N LEU A 467 22.34 -13.14 -0.97
CA LEU A 467 21.82 -14.50 -1.05
C LEU A 467 20.29 -14.49 -0.93
N LEU A 468 19.59 -13.55 -1.57
CA LEU A 468 18.13 -13.60 -1.61
C LEU A 468 17.65 -14.92 -2.24
N GLN A 469 16.62 -15.53 -1.65
CA GLN A 469 16.15 -16.83 -2.13
C GLN A 469 15.64 -16.71 -3.58
N GLY A 470 16.07 -17.63 -4.43
CA GLY A 470 15.71 -17.69 -5.86
C GLY A 470 16.69 -16.99 -6.79
N THR A 471 17.46 -16.01 -6.29
CA THR A 471 18.31 -15.16 -7.14
C THR A 471 19.61 -15.85 -7.52
N THR A 472 20.24 -15.38 -8.60
CA THR A 472 21.55 -15.86 -9.05
C THR A 472 22.45 -14.67 -9.30
N GLU A 473 23.41 -14.45 -8.41
CA GLU A 473 24.14 -13.18 -8.34
C GLU A 473 25.65 -13.36 -8.28
N LEU A 474 26.35 -12.31 -8.72
CA LEU A 474 27.79 -12.19 -8.55
C LEU A 474 28.14 -12.03 -7.06
N THR A 475 29.35 -12.46 -6.69
CA THR A 475 29.87 -12.27 -5.33
C THR A 475 30.58 -10.92 -5.14
N SER A 476 30.56 -10.06 -6.17
CA SER A 476 31.16 -8.72 -6.13
C SER A 476 30.41 -7.80 -5.18
N HIS A 477 31.14 -6.92 -4.50
CA HIS A 477 30.56 -5.94 -3.59
C HIS A 477 29.55 -4.99 -4.29
N ARG A 478 28.54 -4.58 -3.53
CA ARG A 478 27.52 -3.59 -3.86
C ARG A 478 27.49 -2.51 -2.78
N ASN A 479 27.41 -1.24 -3.18
CA ASN A 479 27.19 -0.14 -2.26
C ASN A 479 25.69 0.07 -1.99
N ASP A 480 25.39 0.65 -0.85
CA ASP A 480 24.04 1.03 -0.41
C ASP A 480 23.37 1.89 -1.49
N GLY A 481 22.18 1.46 -1.92
CA GLY A 481 21.42 2.19 -2.93
C GLY A 481 22.14 2.31 -4.29
N ASP A 482 23.03 1.37 -4.63
CA ASP A 482 23.83 1.36 -5.88
C ASP A 482 23.03 1.68 -7.15
N VAL A 483 21.74 1.34 -7.17
CA VAL A 483 20.74 1.86 -8.10
C VAL A 483 19.83 2.81 -7.32
N ASP A 484 20.18 4.10 -7.36
CA ASP A 484 19.27 5.17 -6.96
C ASP A 484 18.04 5.07 -7.86
N GLY A 485 16.88 4.77 -7.29
CA GLY A 485 15.60 4.53 -7.98
C GLY A 485 15.13 5.69 -8.85
N VAL A 486 15.76 6.87 -8.72
CA VAL A 486 15.62 8.00 -9.65
C VAL A 486 16.33 7.76 -11.00
N ARG A 487 17.13 6.68 -11.12
CA ARG A 487 17.90 6.29 -12.32
C ARG A 487 17.52 4.92 -12.88
N ASN A 488 16.33 4.41 -12.58
CA ASN A 488 15.77 3.18 -13.16
C ASN A 488 15.44 3.29 -14.67
N TYR A 489 16.17 4.14 -15.41
CA TYR A 489 16.12 4.27 -16.87
C TYR A 489 16.82 3.11 -17.60
N GLN A 490 17.57 2.27 -16.88
CA GLN A 490 18.18 1.05 -17.43
C GLN A 490 17.41 -0.18 -16.97
N MET A 491 16.10 -0.22 -17.29
CA MET A 491 15.37 -1.48 -17.32
C MET A 491 16.18 -2.49 -18.12
N SER A 492 16.19 -3.75 -17.66
CA SER A 492 16.92 -4.81 -18.35
C SER A 492 16.46 -4.94 -19.80
N ASN A 493 17.38 -5.29 -20.70
CA ASN A 493 17.03 -5.64 -22.08
C ASN A 493 16.27 -6.98 -22.20
N ALA A 494 15.98 -7.66 -21.07
CA ALA A 494 15.24 -8.90 -21.04
C ALA A 494 13.82 -8.72 -21.57
N THR A 495 13.55 -9.28 -22.76
CA THR A 495 12.23 -9.23 -23.40
C THR A 495 11.43 -10.52 -23.21
N PHE A 496 12.12 -11.62 -22.88
CA PHE A 496 11.50 -12.91 -22.61
C PHE A 496 11.26 -13.12 -21.11
N VAL A 497 10.28 -12.39 -20.56
CA VAL A 497 9.86 -12.50 -19.16
C VAL A 497 8.34 -12.61 -19.11
N GLY A 498 7.84 -13.69 -18.53
CA GLY A 498 6.41 -13.97 -18.51
C GLY A 498 6.11 -15.46 -18.47
N GLY A 499 4.86 -15.84 -18.75
CA GLY A 499 4.44 -17.23 -18.61
C GLY A 499 3.05 -17.51 -19.16
N THR A 500 2.58 -18.73 -18.93
CA THR A 500 1.22 -19.18 -19.26
C THR A 500 0.72 -20.15 -18.19
N ASP A 501 -0.58 -20.37 -18.16
CA ASP A 501 -1.24 -21.19 -17.14
C ASP A 501 -2.41 -21.98 -17.73
N LEU A 502 -2.70 -23.10 -17.09
CA LEU A 502 -3.78 -24.01 -17.44
C LEU A 502 -4.36 -24.58 -16.15
N ASN A 503 -5.66 -24.40 -15.91
CA ASN A 503 -6.37 -25.00 -14.77
C ASN A 503 -5.69 -24.76 -13.40
N GLY A 504 -5.11 -23.58 -13.18
CA GLY A 504 -4.49 -23.22 -11.89
C GLY A 504 -3.07 -23.76 -11.66
N ILE A 505 -2.46 -24.45 -12.63
CA ILE A 505 -1.01 -24.69 -12.72
C ILE A 505 -0.41 -23.74 -13.77
N GLY A 506 0.89 -23.43 -13.67
CA GLY A 506 1.49 -22.50 -14.63
C GLY A 506 2.99 -22.64 -14.80
N VAL A 507 3.49 -22.11 -15.91
CA VAL A 507 4.91 -22.04 -16.25
C VAL A 507 5.31 -20.60 -16.51
N VAL A 508 6.46 -20.21 -15.98
CA VAL A 508 6.99 -18.86 -16.09
C VAL A 508 8.46 -18.94 -16.43
N GLY A 509 8.93 -18.06 -17.31
CA GLY A 509 10.33 -17.93 -17.71
C GLY A 509 10.82 -16.49 -17.54
N MET A 510 12.12 -16.36 -17.28
CA MET A 510 12.84 -15.10 -17.17
C MET A 510 14.18 -15.24 -17.89
N GLU A 511 14.32 -14.54 -19.01
CA GLU A 511 15.62 -14.07 -19.46
C GLU A 511 16.16 -13.09 -18.42
N PHE A 512 17.37 -13.31 -17.96
CA PHE A 512 17.99 -12.54 -16.89
C PHE A 512 19.34 -12.00 -17.34
N TYR A 513 19.58 -10.74 -17.00
CA TYR A 513 20.88 -10.11 -17.00
C TYR A 513 21.04 -9.43 -15.65
N ASN A 514 22.16 -9.68 -14.98
CA ASN A 514 22.44 -9.02 -13.72
C ASN A 514 22.78 -7.53 -13.94
N TYR A 515 22.84 -6.76 -12.86
CA TYR A 515 23.03 -5.30 -12.88
C TYR A 515 24.20 -4.77 -13.74
N ASN A 516 25.25 -5.57 -13.98
CA ASN A 516 26.43 -5.17 -14.77
C ASN A 516 26.64 -6.01 -16.03
N TYR A 517 25.65 -6.83 -16.44
CA TYR A 517 25.66 -7.67 -17.63
C TYR A 517 26.80 -8.71 -17.72
N LYS A 518 27.51 -8.99 -16.62
CA LYS A 518 28.56 -10.02 -16.58
C LYS A 518 28.03 -11.41 -16.26
N LEU A 519 26.78 -11.50 -15.83
CA LEU A 519 26.04 -12.73 -15.58
C LEU A 519 24.69 -12.63 -16.28
N GLY A 520 24.33 -13.66 -17.03
CA GLY A 520 23.03 -13.72 -17.68
C GLY A 520 22.64 -15.13 -18.10
N GLY A 521 21.36 -15.32 -18.43
CA GLY A 521 20.83 -16.62 -18.80
C GLY A 521 19.32 -16.71 -18.71
N PHE A 522 18.83 -17.93 -18.54
CA PHE A 522 17.40 -18.21 -18.48
C PHE A 522 17.06 -18.98 -17.21
N ARG A 523 16.00 -18.55 -16.53
CA ARG A 523 15.38 -19.28 -15.44
C ARG A 523 13.93 -19.55 -15.76
N SER A 524 13.43 -20.70 -15.33
CA SER A 524 12.03 -21.09 -15.52
C SER A 524 11.50 -21.80 -14.28
N TRP A 525 10.24 -21.53 -13.98
CA TRP A 525 9.49 -22.09 -12.87
C TRP A 525 8.25 -22.80 -13.40
N PHE A 526 8.08 -24.06 -13.02
CA PHE A 526 6.91 -24.88 -13.31
C PHE A 526 6.18 -25.12 -11.99
N MET A 527 5.02 -24.49 -11.84
CA MET A 527 4.26 -24.43 -10.61
C MET A 527 3.07 -25.40 -10.67
N PHE A 528 3.19 -26.48 -9.90
CA PHE A 528 2.24 -27.58 -9.81
C PHE A 528 1.50 -27.57 -8.47
N ASP A 529 0.54 -28.49 -8.29
CA ASP A 529 -0.30 -28.59 -7.09
C ASP A 529 0.45 -28.71 -5.76
N GLN A 530 1.61 -29.35 -5.76
CA GLN A 530 2.36 -29.67 -4.55
C GLN A 530 3.83 -29.25 -4.64
N SER A 531 4.25 -28.65 -5.76
CA SER A 531 5.66 -28.36 -5.99
C SER A 531 5.90 -27.25 -6.99
N VAL A 532 7.08 -26.63 -6.89
CA VAL A 532 7.63 -25.70 -7.88
C VAL A 532 8.93 -26.30 -8.39
N MET A 533 8.98 -26.68 -9.67
CA MET A 533 10.21 -27.08 -10.34
C MET A 533 10.91 -25.87 -10.93
N ILE A 534 12.21 -25.78 -10.72
CA ILE A 534 13.09 -24.71 -11.17
C ILE A 534 14.13 -25.31 -12.11
N ILE A 535 14.23 -24.72 -13.29
CA ILE A 535 15.30 -24.99 -14.25
C ILE A 535 15.97 -23.67 -14.57
N ALA A 536 17.28 -23.60 -14.37
CA ALA A 536 18.05 -22.40 -14.69
C ALA A 536 19.34 -22.77 -15.42
N ASN A 537 19.74 -21.91 -16.35
CA ASN A 537 21.00 -22.02 -17.08
C ASN A 537 21.61 -20.62 -17.22
N TYR A 538 22.85 -20.46 -16.74
CA TYR A 538 23.53 -19.17 -16.68
C TYR A 538 24.95 -19.24 -17.24
N ASN A 539 25.36 -18.14 -17.86
CA ASN A 539 26.74 -17.88 -18.26
C ASN A 539 27.23 -16.66 -17.50
N SER A 540 28.48 -16.69 -17.07
CA SER A 540 29.10 -15.59 -16.34
C SER A 540 30.57 -15.45 -16.69
N THR A 541 31.06 -14.21 -16.72
CA THR A 541 32.50 -13.92 -16.78
C THR A 541 33.14 -13.84 -15.38
N GLU A 542 32.34 -13.92 -14.32
CA GLU A 542 32.77 -13.82 -12.91
C GLU A 542 32.16 -14.92 -12.03
N THR A 543 32.64 -15.04 -10.80
CA THR A 543 32.08 -16.00 -9.82
C THR A 543 30.68 -15.56 -9.39
N TYR A 544 29.73 -16.50 -9.44
CA TYR A 544 28.35 -16.30 -9.05
C TYR A 544 27.84 -17.44 -8.17
N ARG A 545 26.76 -17.15 -7.44
CA ARG A 545 26.03 -18.10 -6.60
C ARG A 545 24.55 -18.08 -6.98
N SER A 546 23.92 -19.26 -7.06
CA SER A 546 22.47 -19.38 -7.19
C SER A 546 21.90 -19.85 -5.86
N THR A 547 21.08 -19.02 -5.22
CA THR A 547 20.54 -19.30 -3.88
C THR A 547 19.21 -20.01 -4.00
N PHE A 548 19.13 -21.26 -3.56
CA PHE A 548 17.89 -22.04 -3.60
C PHE A 548 17.14 -22.03 -2.26
N LEU A 549 17.78 -21.57 -1.18
CA LEU A 549 17.19 -21.51 0.15
C LEU A 549 17.82 -20.35 0.94
N ASN A 550 17.01 -19.43 1.48
CA ASN A 550 17.46 -18.49 2.50
C ASN A 550 16.28 -18.12 3.40
N ARG A 551 16.12 -18.89 4.47
CA ARG A 551 14.88 -18.94 5.26
C ARG A 551 15.15 -18.78 6.75
N ILE A 552 14.21 -18.15 7.44
CA ILE A 552 14.24 -18.00 8.90
C ILE A 552 13.92 -19.36 9.55
N LEU A 553 14.64 -19.69 10.61
CA LEU A 553 14.41 -20.82 11.49
C LEU A 553 13.84 -20.31 12.83
N GLY A 554 12.99 -21.10 13.48
CA GLY A 554 12.54 -20.82 14.84
C GLY A 554 13.66 -20.95 15.87
N SER A 555 14.59 -21.88 15.63
CA SER A 555 15.79 -22.12 16.45
C SER A 555 16.91 -22.68 15.57
N LEU A 556 18.17 -22.48 15.97
CA LEU A 556 19.31 -23.19 15.35
C LEU A 556 19.27 -24.70 15.60
N ASP A 557 18.49 -25.18 16.57
CA ASP A 557 18.32 -26.62 16.84
C ASP A 557 17.34 -27.30 15.85
N GLN A 558 16.61 -26.51 15.07
CA GLN A 558 15.70 -27.02 14.04
C GLN A 558 16.44 -27.93 13.07
N LYS A 559 15.84 -29.09 12.78
CA LYS A 559 16.52 -30.16 12.05
C LYS A 559 16.58 -29.84 10.56
N VAL A 560 17.79 -29.99 10.00
CA VAL A 560 18.04 -29.87 8.57
C VAL A 560 18.81 -31.11 8.12
N PHE A 561 18.32 -31.79 7.09
CA PHE A 561 18.88 -33.04 6.60
C PHE A 561 19.29 -32.93 5.13
N VAL A 562 20.51 -33.38 4.82
CA VAL A 562 21.03 -33.55 3.46
C VAL A 562 21.21 -35.04 3.20
N ASP A 563 20.51 -35.61 2.21
CA ASP A 563 20.49 -37.07 1.93
C ASP A 563 20.36 -37.92 3.22
N SER A 564 19.43 -37.53 4.10
CA SER A 564 19.16 -38.16 5.41
C SER A 564 20.20 -37.92 6.53
N LYS A 565 21.30 -37.19 6.26
CA LYS A 565 22.26 -36.79 7.30
C LYS A 565 21.89 -35.42 7.87
N MET A 566 21.73 -35.36 9.19
CA MET A 566 21.52 -34.07 9.87
C MET A 566 22.79 -33.21 9.74
N ILE A 567 22.63 -31.94 9.38
CA ILE A 567 23.75 -31.01 9.28
C ILE A 567 24.00 -30.28 10.61
N THR A 568 25.23 -29.81 10.79
CA THR A 568 25.62 -28.89 11.87
C THR A 568 25.31 -27.44 11.49
N ASN A 569 25.64 -26.49 12.37
CA ASN A 569 25.42 -25.07 12.11
C ASN A 569 26.44 -24.50 11.11
N ASP A 570 27.71 -24.90 11.18
CA ASP A 570 28.78 -24.39 10.32
C ASP A 570 28.54 -24.60 8.83
N LEU A 571 29.07 -23.69 8.01
CA LEU A 571 29.04 -23.80 6.55
C LEU A 571 29.73 -25.10 6.11
N LYS A 572 29.01 -25.94 5.37
CA LYS A 572 29.53 -27.19 4.82
C LYS A 572 29.08 -27.36 3.38
N SER A 573 29.91 -28.06 2.60
CA SER A 573 29.55 -28.48 1.25
C SER A 573 29.13 -29.95 1.24
N TYR A 574 28.12 -30.26 0.42
CA TYR A 574 27.60 -31.61 0.22
C TYR A 574 27.33 -31.82 -1.26
N THR A 575 27.56 -33.04 -1.77
CA THR A 575 26.94 -33.46 -3.04
C THR A 575 25.74 -34.31 -2.68
N CYS A 576 24.54 -33.88 -3.07
CA CYS A 576 23.30 -34.51 -2.62
C CYS A 576 22.20 -34.50 -3.68
N ASN A 577 21.17 -35.30 -3.43
CA ASN A 577 19.94 -35.31 -4.23
C ASN A 577 18.77 -34.66 -3.49
N LYS A 578 18.79 -34.63 -2.15
CA LYS A 578 17.69 -34.10 -1.36
C LYS A 578 18.15 -33.29 -0.16
N LEU A 579 17.39 -32.24 0.12
CA LEU A 579 17.46 -31.41 1.32
C LEU A 579 16.07 -31.37 1.97
N PHE A 580 16.02 -31.50 3.28
CA PHE A 580 14.82 -31.28 4.09
C PHE A 580 15.11 -30.31 5.22
N VAL A 581 14.25 -29.33 5.40
CA VAL A 581 14.26 -28.41 6.54
C VAL A 581 12.96 -28.63 7.29
N GLU A 582 13.08 -29.03 8.56
CA GLU A 582 11.95 -29.13 9.49
C GLU A 582 11.23 -27.78 9.56
N GLY A 583 9.91 -27.77 9.77
CA GLY A 583 9.14 -26.52 9.81
C GLY A 583 9.18 -25.86 11.18
N THR A 584 8.93 -24.55 11.26
CA THR A 584 8.80 -23.83 12.54
C THR A 584 7.37 -23.92 13.10
N GLY A 585 6.43 -24.44 12.31
CA GLY A 585 5.06 -24.73 12.73
C GLY A 585 4.40 -25.83 11.89
N VAL A 586 3.10 -25.98 12.07
CA VAL A 586 2.28 -26.93 11.31
C VAL A 586 2.36 -26.58 9.82
N ASN A 587 2.71 -27.55 8.97
CA ASN A 587 2.76 -27.41 7.50
C ASN A 587 3.81 -26.42 6.99
N ASP A 588 4.92 -26.25 7.72
CA ASP A 588 5.96 -25.25 7.39
C ASP A 588 7.31 -25.88 7.00
N SER A 589 7.37 -27.20 6.85
CA SER A 589 8.57 -27.88 6.37
C SER A 589 8.76 -27.67 4.88
N ILE A 590 10.01 -27.58 4.43
CA ILE A 590 10.37 -27.44 3.02
C ILE A 590 11.30 -28.57 2.59
N GLY A 591 10.97 -29.16 1.45
CA GLY A 591 11.80 -30.16 0.78
C GLY A 591 12.35 -29.63 -0.52
N ILE A 592 13.60 -29.93 -0.83
CA ILE A 592 14.24 -29.61 -2.11
C ILE A 592 14.83 -30.88 -2.68
N ILE A 593 14.47 -31.21 -3.93
CA ILE A 593 15.00 -32.35 -4.68
C ILE A 593 15.81 -31.82 -5.86
N PHE A 594 17.08 -32.20 -5.93
CA PHE A 594 17.94 -31.95 -7.07
C PHE A 594 17.77 -33.09 -8.09
N LEU A 595 17.49 -32.77 -9.35
CA LEU A 595 17.23 -33.81 -10.39
C LEU A 595 18.48 -34.61 -10.77
N LYS A 596 19.66 -34.15 -10.33
CA LYS A 596 20.94 -34.83 -10.42
C LYS A 596 21.73 -34.54 -9.14
N PRO A 597 22.68 -35.41 -8.74
CA PRO A 597 23.59 -35.12 -7.64
C PRO A 597 24.23 -33.74 -7.84
N THR A 598 24.00 -32.84 -6.89
CA THR A 598 24.38 -31.43 -7.01
C THR A 598 25.25 -31.05 -5.81
N GLN A 599 26.37 -30.38 -6.08
CA GLN A 599 27.20 -29.81 -5.02
C GLN A 599 26.52 -28.54 -4.49
N ILE A 600 26.15 -28.56 -3.22
CA ILE A 600 25.54 -27.45 -2.51
C ILE A 600 26.44 -26.99 -1.37
N PHE A 601 26.27 -25.73 -0.98
CA PHE A 601 26.80 -25.15 0.24
C PHE A 601 25.63 -24.79 1.14
N ILE A 602 25.67 -25.21 2.41
CA ILE A 602 24.59 -24.99 3.36
C ILE A 602 25.12 -24.64 4.75
N GLN A 603 24.43 -23.73 5.44
CA GLN A 603 24.79 -23.25 6.77
C GLN A 603 23.51 -22.92 7.57
N LYS A 604 23.59 -23.06 8.90
CA LYS A 604 22.67 -22.42 9.84
C LYS A 604 23.40 -21.40 10.69
N GLU A 605 22.88 -20.19 10.81
CA GLU A 605 23.54 -19.13 11.56
C GLU A 605 22.56 -18.14 12.18
N LEU A 606 22.97 -17.54 13.31
CA LEU A 606 22.30 -16.38 13.87
C LEU A 606 22.80 -15.14 13.12
N ARG A 607 21.89 -14.38 12.53
CA ARG A 607 22.18 -13.07 11.91
C ARG A 607 21.60 -11.95 12.74
N THR A 608 22.35 -10.86 12.81
CA THR A 608 21.96 -9.59 13.41
C THR A 608 21.79 -8.56 12.30
N GLY A 609 20.89 -7.60 12.49
CA GLY A 609 20.79 -6.40 11.64
C GLY A 609 20.04 -5.29 12.34
N ASP A 610 19.90 -4.14 11.68
CA ASP A 610 19.07 -3.03 12.15
C ASP A 610 18.29 -2.44 10.98
N TRP A 611 17.02 -2.07 11.23
CA TRP A 611 16.18 -1.42 10.24
C TRP A 611 16.79 -0.12 9.69
N ASN A 612 17.63 0.58 10.46
CA ASN A 612 18.28 1.82 10.02
C ASN A 612 19.40 1.61 9.00
N GLN A 613 19.87 0.36 8.83
CA GLN A 613 20.88 0.00 7.83
C GLN A 613 20.27 -0.12 6.43
N ILE A 614 18.95 -0.30 6.34
CA ILE A 614 18.26 -0.53 5.07
C ILE A 614 17.22 0.55 4.75
N GLY A 615 16.87 1.40 5.71
CA GLY A 615 15.74 2.29 5.61
C GLY A 615 15.68 3.40 6.66
N THR A 616 14.53 4.04 6.74
CA THR A 616 14.25 5.15 7.67
C THR A 616 13.74 4.68 9.04
N SER A 617 13.37 3.42 9.18
CA SER A 617 12.99 2.81 10.46
C SER A 617 14.22 2.48 11.31
N SER A 618 14.07 2.30 12.61
CA SER A 618 15.14 1.84 13.50
C SER A 618 14.69 0.64 14.32
N GLY A 619 15.66 -0.19 14.73
CA GLY A 619 15.42 -1.32 15.61
C GLY A 619 16.36 -2.47 15.30
N ALA A 620 17.21 -2.82 16.26
CA ALA A 620 18.08 -3.98 16.15
C ALA A 620 17.26 -5.28 16.19
N VAL A 621 17.61 -6.21 15.32
CA VAL A 621 16.93 -7.50 15.18
C VAL A 621 17.94 -8.64 15.14
N GLN A 622 17.49 -9.82 15.55
CA GLN A 622 18.23 -11.07 15.43
C GLN A 622 17.33 -12.17 14.90
N ARG A 623 17.83 -12.97 13.96
CA ARG A 623 17.09 -14.09 13.35
C ARG A 623 18.03 -15.25 13.06
N ASN A 624 17.56 -16.47 13.31
CA ASN A 624 18.24 -17.69 12.90
C ASN A 624 17.90 -17.96 11.44
N PHE A 625 18.90 -18.26 10.61
CA PHE A 625 18.71 -18.58 9.20
C PHE A 625 19.26 -19.96 8.88
N VAL A 626 18.63 -20.60 7.89
CA VAL A 626 19.28 -21.61 7.05
C VAL A 626 19.48 -21.00 5.66
N THR A 627 20.67 -21.17 5.09
CA THR A 627 20.99 -20.69 3.75
C THR A 627 21.66 -21.77 2.95
N GLY A 628 21.20 -21.98 1.72
CA GLY A 628 21.67 -22.98 0.78
C GLY A 628 21.84 -22.40 -0.62
N TYR A 629 23.02 -22.59 -1.20
CA TYR A 629 23.35 -22.12 -2.56
C TYR A 629 24.23 -23.09 -3.32
N VAL A 630 24.29 -22.94 -4.64
CA VAL A 630 25.28 -23.57 -5.52
C VAL A 630 26.25 -22.50 -6.03
N GLU A 631 27.52 -22.87 -6.25
CA GLU A 631 28.55 -21.97 -6.78
C GLU A 631 29.04 -22.50 -8.15
N LYS A 632 29.26 -21.60 -9.12
CA LYS A 632 29.83 -21.91 -10.45
C LYS A 632 29.19 -23.10 -11.20
N THR A 633 27.87 -23.29 -11.05
CA THR A 633 27.16 -24.38 -11.73
C THR A 633 26.34 -23.82 -12.89
N ASN A 634 26.73 -24.16 -14.13
CA ASN A 634 26.06 -23.65 -15.34
C ASN A 634 24.57 -23.99 -15.40
N VAL A 635 24.10 -25.07 -14.74
CA VAL A 635 22.70 -25.49 -14.78
C VAL A 635 22.19 -25.91 -13.40
N LEU A 636 21.17 -25.23 -12.89
CA LEU A 636 20.43 -25.62 -11.69
C LEU A 636 19.12 -26.33 -12.08
N ARG A 637 18.87 -27.51 -11.52
CA ARG A 637 17.61 -28.26 -11.67
C ARG A 637 17.13 -28.73 -10.31
N ALA A 638 16.14 -28.03 -9.76
CA ALA A 638 15.62 -28.30 -8.42
C ALA A 638 14.09 -28.36 -8.42
N VAL A 639 13.51 -29.10 -7.48
CA VAL A 639 12.08 -29.13 -7.21
C VAL A 639 11.86 -28.81 -5.74
N ILE A 640 11.12 -27.74 -5.47
CA ILE A 640 10.70 -27.33 -4.12
C ILE A 640 9.33 -27.93 -3.85
N CYS A 641 9.17 -28.66 -2.75
CA CYS A 641 7.92 -29.36 -2.42
C CYS A 641 7.42 -29.01 -1.01
N ASP A 642 6.09 -28.98 -0.85
CA ASP A 642 5.45 -29.01 0.46
C ASP A 642 5.35 -30.47 0.98
N ARG A 643 5.64 -30.65 2.27
CA ARG A 643 5.43 -31.84 3.13
C ARG A 643 5.90 -33.26 2.70
N VAL A 644 5.58 -33.82 1.54
CA VAL A 644 5.23 -35.28 1.53
C VAL A 644 6.25 -36.27 0.91
N ARG A 645 7.39 -35.87 0.33
CA ARG A 645 8.31 -36.88 -0.29
C ARG A 645 9.76 -36.94 0.17
N VAL A 646 10.26 -36.00 0.97
CA VAL A 646 11.68 -36.09 1.38
C VAL A 646 11.92 -37.16 2.46
N GLN A 647 10.87 -37.54 3.20
CA GLN A 647 10.88 -38.70 4.11
C GLN A 647 10.54 -40.04 3.43
N LEU A 648 10.06 -40.06 2.19
CA LEU A 648 9.46 -41.26 1.55
C LEU A 648 10.18 -41.72 0.26
N ASN A 649 11.49 -41.51 0.16
CA ASN A 649 12.39 -42.32 -0.66
C ASN A 649 13.80 -42.30 -0.07
#